data_AF-A0A285V3M4-F1
#
_entry.id   AF-A0A285V3M4-F1
#
_cell.length_a   1.000
_cell.length_b   1.000
_cell.length_c   1.000
_cell.angle_alpha   90.00
_cell.angle_beta   90.00
_cell.angle_gamma   90.00
#
_symmetry.space_group_name_H-M   'P 1'
#
loop_
_entity.id
_entity.type
_entity.pdbx_description
1 polymer ?
#
loop_
_entity_poly.entity_id
_entity_poly.type
_entity_poly.pdbx_seq_one_letter_code
_entity_poly.pdbx_strand_id
1 'polypeptide(L)'
;MTSGVTPDASVAAGHRTRAALNVDLLKVPDFGTSGEPERNILRSPLRHLDAEAISARVRREVRNREVHLPPVSTYRWWARRTESVNGAIIDAVNSDHPGRLVVSDPFAGGGVIPLAAVMRGHSVYAQDLNPWAAAGLAAMLDLPDPESLRAGVAALSQRVLAPAQAAYGTVLSNGTPGQVSHTFRVAVAACTHCGTRQKLFPHALVSLLSRVERGLPEAFLACPNGHLFQGHRDRTRRCPTCSVLIDPAATYTPRRVVTCPCGHQDRLEARAAVTGLDWEVVLVERAGGGRRELGLPTPGELSAAAAEHSRPTRQLGAIPAGQETAVLLRHGFRNWEDLYPRRQRAMVEQLLDLTVESSSDPAVVAALRLAVVGSTEMAGLLSRWDRYYLKSYESMAGHRFNFTTLPVEPNAWGTVTSGRGTTLRRLVQLVKAAEWLQGRTGRRLQVQGPVAAASASVSPLVGTDVDGVALQRPDVLVVAGSSQRQLLPTGSVDLVLTDPPYHDDVQYGELSQPLQAWAGLASPESVGDAVVNRATGQLVAAGSYSALLSSIFRESARLLRPDGHLIFSFANRDPKVWVELLEALQRAGLRAAGCAVVHSENETDHAKRGVRACTLDLLLDLVPLSTKPVEQHRPATAAGDEGQFLDIVTRYVLQVGDLGTGWHEAFLEQAAAAAFVQPRRRG
;
A
#
# COMPACT_ATOMS: atom_id res chain seq x y z
N MET A 1 29.69 50.68 25.99
CA MET A 1 30.69 51.76 26.08
C MET A 1 31.71 51.54 24.99
N THR A 2 31.93 52.60 24.19
CA THR A 2 33.07 52.91 23.28
C THR A 2 33.40 51.92 22.15
N SER A 3 33.37 52.19 20.83
CA SER A 3 33.49 53.37 19.92
C SER A 3 34.79 53.34 19.10
N GLY A 4 34.69 53.66 17.80
CA GLY A 4 35.77 54.08 16.88
C GLY A 4 35.96 53.09 15.71
N VAL A 5 35.61 53.31 14.43
CA VAL A 5 35.52 54.49 13.52
C VAL A 5 36.88 55.08 13.10
N THR A 6 37.38 54.58 11.95
CA THR A 6 38.08 55.20 10.76
C THR A 6 39.23 56.22 10.94
N PRO A 7 40.16 56.35 9.96
CA PRO A 7 39.91 57.26 8.81
C PRO A 7 40.53 56.89 7.43
N ASP A 8 39.88 57.45 6.39
CA ASP A 8 40.34 58.00 5.08
C ASP A 8 41.72 58.72 5.10
N ALA A 9 42.42 59.13 4.02
CA ALA A 9 42.27 59.16 2.55
C ALA A 9 43.58 59.73 1.92
N SER A 10 43.60 59.77 0.58
CA SER A 10 44.31 60.73 -0.31
C SER A 10 45.75 60.41 -0.77
N VAL A 11 46.29 60.81 -1.95
CA VAL A 11 45.88 61.21 -3.32
C VAL A 11 47.20 61.52 -4.10
N ALA A 12 47.21 61.34 -5.44
CA ALA A 12 48.07 61.99 -6.47
C ALA A 12 49.57 61.59 -6.61
N ALA A 13 50.27 61.68 -7.76
CA ALA A 13 49.97 61.87 -9.20
C ALA A 13 51.30 61.82 -10.02
N GLY A 14 51.19 61.60 -11.35
CA GLY A 14 52.12 62.10 -12.39
C GLY A 14 52.98 61.03 -13.12
N HIS A 15 53.29 61.11 -14.42
CA HIS A 15 53.00 62.08 -15.49
C HIS A 15 53.46 61.49 -16.86
N ARG A 16 52.66 61.71 -17.92
CA ARG A 16 53.02 62.15 -19.30
C ARG A 16 53.67 61.23 -20.40
N THR A 17 52.84 61.02 -21.45
CA THR A 17 53.02 61.24 -22.93
C THR A 17 53.98 60.41 -23.82
N ARG A 18 53.42 59.74 -24.85
CA ARG A 18 53.39 60.10 -26.31
C ARG A 18 52.83 58.90 -27.13
N ALA A 19 51.69 59.04 -27.81
CA ALA A 19 51.52 59.37 -29.24
C ALA A 19 51.63 58.16 -30.21
N ALA A 20 50.52 57.80 -30.85
CA ALA A 20 50.34 57.69 -32.31
C ALA A 20 49.06 56.90 -32.65
N LEU A 21 48.16 57.56 -33.39
CA LEU A 21 47.05 56.94 -34.11
C LEU A 21 47.62 56.18 -35.33
N ASN A 22 47.18 54.95 -35.55
CA ASN A 22 47.17 54.35 -36.89
C ASN A 22 45.88 53.54 -37.05
N VAL A 23 45.13 53.92 -38.09
CA VAL A 23 43.91 53.28 -38.54
C VAL A 23 44.33 52.21 -39.54
N ASP A 24 44.09 50.95 -39.22
CA ASP A 24 44.18 49.85 -40.20
C ASP A 24 42.89 49.02 -40.19
N LEU A 25 42.37 48.83 -41.39
CA LEU A 25 41.23 48.01 -41.76
C LEU A 25 41.56 46.51 -41.62
N LEU A 26 40.50 45.72 -41.38
CA LEU A 26 40.35 44.28 -41.58
C LEU A 26 40.92 43.32 -40.51
N LYS A 27 40.00 42.71 -39.74
CA LYS A 27 39.60 41.30 -39.91
C LYS A 27 38.51 40.92 -38.90
N VAL A 28 37.39 40.43 -39.43
CA VAL A 28 36.34 39.74 -38.67
C VAL A 28 36.96 38.49 -38.02
N PRO A 29 36.86 38.29 -36.69
CA PRO A 29 37.19 37.01 -36.10
C PRO A 29 36.03 36.04 -36.33
N ASP A 30 36.39 34.92 -36.92
CA ASP A 30 35.57 33.74 -37.22
C ASP A 30 34.67 33.35 -36.04
N PHE A 31 33.35 33.26 -36.28
CA PHE A 31 32.43 32.54 -35.40
C PHE A 31 32.72 31.05 -35.55
N GLY A 32 33.68 30.55 -34.77
CA GLY A 32 33.90 29.13 -34.54
C GLY A 32 32.65 28.51 -33.93
N THR A 33 31.83 27.91 -34.77
CA THR A 33 30.73 27.01 -34.43
C THR A 33 31.32 25.68 -33.94
N SER A 34 31.68 25.62 -32.66
CA SER A 34 32.05 24.35 -32.03
C SER A 34 31.69 24.39 -30.54
N GLY A 35 30.45 24.01 -30.22
CA GLY A 35 30.00 23.89 -28.83
C GLY A 35 28.52 23.56 -28.59
N GLU A 36 27.64 23.58 -29.60
CA GLU A 36 26.18 23.41 -29.40
C GLU A 36 25.49 22.08 -29.78
N PRO A 37 26.09 21.05 -30.43
CA PRO A 37 25.30 19.89 -30.88
C PRO A 37 24.90 18.90 -29.75
N GLU A 38 25.59 18.88 -28.60
CA GLU A 38 25.33 17.86 -27.56
C GLU A 38 24.05 18.10 -26.73
N ARG A 39 23.54 19.33 -26.63
CA ARG A 39 22.36 19.65 -25.79
C ARG A 39 21.00 19.37 -26.45
N ASN A 40 20.98 18.86 -27.69
CA ASN A 40 19.75 18.73 -28.48
C ASN A 40 19.29 17.28 -28.71
N ILE A 41 20.01 16.28 -28.19
CA ILE A 41 19.64 14.86 -28.27
C ILE A 41 19.04 14.42 -26.93
N LEU A 42 17.85 13.83 -26.94
CA LEU A 42 17.28 13.19 -25.76
C LEU A 42 17.91 11.81 -25.56
N ARG A 43 18.36 11.51 -24.34
CA ARG A 43 18.97 10.23 -23.98
C ARG A 43 18.20 9.62 -22.82
N SER A 44 18.02 8.31 -22.84
CA SER A 44 17.37 7.65 -21.70
C SER A 44 18.24 7.73 -20.44
N PRO A 45 17.75 8.27 -19.31
CA PRO A 45 18.46 8.23 -18.03
C PRO A 45 18.73 6.80 -17.57
N LEU A 46 17.98 5.80 -18.05
CA LEU A 46 18.17 4.39 -17.69
C LEU A 46 19.57 3.87 -18.02
N ARG A 47 20.33 4.53 -18.91
CA ARG A 47 21.73 4.21 -19.21
C ARG A 47 22.68 4.32 -18.01
N HIS A 48 22.27 5.06 -16.98
CA HIS A 48 23.02 5.21 -15.72
C HIS A 48 22.72 4.09 -14.72
N LEU A 49 21.72 3.23 -14.99
CA LEU A 49 21.32 2.18 -14.07
C LEU A 49 22.26 0.97 -14.15
N ASP A 50 22.76 0.57 -12.99
CA ASP A 50 23.35 -0.76 -12.79
C ASP A 50 22.25 -1.72 -12.31
N ALA A 51 21.67 -2.46 -13.27
CA ALA A 51 20.57 -3.39 -13.02
C ALA A 51 20.95 -4.50 -12.02
N GLU A 52 22.21 -4.96 -12.00
CA GLU A 52 22.66 -6.01 -11.08
C GLU A 52 22.76 -5.48 -9.64
N ALA A 53 23.36 -4.30 -9.47
CA ALA A 53 23.49 -3.66 -8.16
C ALA A 53 22.10 -3.30 -7.58
N ILE A 54 21.19 -2.77 -8.41
CA ILE A 54 19.81 -2.47 -8.02
C ILE A 54 19.12 -3.75 -7.56
N SER A 55 19.19 -4.82 -8.35
CA SER A 55 18.57 -6.11 -8.02
C SER A 55 19.09 -6.71 -6.71
N ALA A 56 20.38 -6.52 -6.41
CA ALA A 56 20.96 -6.94 -5.13
C ALA A 56 20.40 -6.14 -3.94
N ARG A 57 20.17 -4.83 -4.10
CA ARG A 57 19.55 -3.98 -3.07
C ARG A 57 18.07 -4.32 -2.85
N VAL A 58 17.32 -4.53 -3.93
CA VAL A 58 15.91 -4.97 -3.91
C VAL A 58 15.73 -6.22 -3.06
N ARG A 59 16.57 -7.26 -3.26
CA ARG A 59 16.49 -8.50 -2.48
C ARG A 59 16.69 -8.30 -0.97
N ARG A 60 17.44 -7.27 -0.56
CA ARG A 60 17.61 -6.90 0.87
C ARG A 60 16.41 -6.13 1.38
N GLU A 61 15.95 -5.13 0.63
CA GLU A 61 14.84 -4.25 0.99
C GLU A 61 13.52 -5.03 1.18
N VAL A 62 13.18 -5.92 0.25
CA VAL A 62 11.88 -6.63 0.23
C VAL A 62 11.65 -7.46 1.50
N ARG A 63 12.71 -7.98 2.14
CA ARG A 63 12.59 -8.85 3.31
C ARG A 63 12.18 -8.11 4.59
N ASN A 64 12.53 -6.83 4.73
CA ASN A 64 12.32 -6.04 5.96
C ASN A 64 11.96 -4.58 5.62
N ARG A 65 10.96 -4.36 4.77
CA ARG A 65 10.62 -3.01 4.27
C ARG A 65 10.28 -2.03 5.38
N GLU A 66 9.59 -2.47 6.41
CA GLU A 66 9.24 -1.66 7.58
C GLU A 66 10.45 -1.19 8.39
N VAL A 67 11.62 -1.81 8.20
CA VAL A 67 12.89 -1.40 8.80
C VAL A 67 13.61 -0.40 7.89
N HIS A 68 13.59 -0.63 6.57
CA HIS A 68 14.29 0.21 5.61
C HIS A 68 13.54 1.51 5.29
N LEU A 69 12.20 1.45 5.25
CA LEU A 69 11.28 2.53 4.94
C LEU A 69 10.11 2.54 5.96
N PRO A 70 10.36 2.88 7.24
CA PRO A 70 9.29 2.91 8.25
C PRO A 70 8.06 3.74 7.84
N PRO A 71 8.18 4.92 7.19
CA PRO A 71 7.02 5.73 6.81
C PRO A 71 5.98 4.97 5.98
N VAL A 72 6.38 4.15 5.01
CA VAL A 72 5.39 3.45 4.17
C VAL A 72 4.54 2.46 4.96
N SER A 73 4.96 2.05 6.17
CA SER A 73 4.18 1.16 7.05
C SER A 73 3.13 1.86 7.92
N THR A 74 3.07 3.19 7.91
CA THR A 74 2.20 4.00 8.79
C THR A 74 0.72 3.87 8.45
N TYR A 75 0.39 3.71 7.17
CA TYR A 75 -0.94 3.35 6.69
C TYR A 75 -0.89 2.07 5.86
N ARG A 76 -2.04 1.38 5.74
CA ARG A 76 -2.15 0.15 4.96
C ARG A 76 -2.44 0.50 3.51
N TRP A 77 -1.56 0.06 2.63
CA TRP A 77 -1.77 -0.01 1.19
C TRP A 77 -0.93 -1.17 0.67
N TRP A 78 -1.46 -1.98 -0.23
CA TRP A 78 -0.88 -3.28 -0.57
C TRP A 78 0.15 -3.18 -1.71
N ALA A 79 -0.11 -2.35 -2.71
CA ALA A 79 0.83 -2.10 -3.80
C ALA A 79 1.98 -1.21 -3.30
N ARG A 80 3.19 -1.76 -3.23
CA ARG A 80 4.39 -1.02 -2.84
C ARG A 80 5.54 -1.55 -3.67
N ARG A 81 6.14 -0.71 -4.50
CA ARG A 81 7.43 -1.00 -5.14
C ARG A 81 8.59 -0.75 -4.17
N THR A 82 9.81 -1.05 -4.59
CA THR A 82 11.01 -0.80 -3.79
C THR A 82 11.57 0.60 -4.00
N GLU A 83 12.06 1.23 -2.93
CA GLU A 83 12.83 2.49 -3.02
C GLU A 83 14.12 2.28 -3.80
N SER A 84 14.76 1.11 -3.72
CA SER A 84 16.01 0.82 -4.42
C SER A 84 15.95 1.03 -5.94
N VAL A 85 14.80 0.72 -6.56
CA VAL A 85 14.57 0.92 -8.00
C VAL A 85 14.18 2.37 -8.28
N ASN A 86 13.14 2.86 -7.60
CA ASN A 86 12.59 4.19 -7.84
C ASN A 86 13.61 5.30 -7.54
N GLY A 87 14.35 5.14 -6.45
CA GLY A 87 15.44 6.03 -6.06
C GLY A 87 16.55 6.06 -7.10
N ALA A 88 16.95 4.90 -7.63
CA ALA A 88 17.97 4.84 -8.68
C ALA A 88 17.51 5.52 -9.99
N ILE A 89 16.22 5.41 -10.35
CA ILE A 89 15.65 6.11 -11.50
C ILE A 89 15.70 7.64 -11.27
N ILE A 90 15.31 8.11 -10.09
CA ILE A 90 15.37 9.54 -9.74
C ILE A 90 16.81 10.05 -9.79
N ASP A 91 17.77 9.29 -9.22
CA ASP A 91 19.20 9.63 -9.23
C ASP A 91 19.76 9.68 -10.67
N ALA A 92 19.32 8.76 -11.53
CA ALA A 92 19.70 8.73 -12.94
C ALA A 92 19.17 9.94 -13.72
N VAL A 93 17.92 10.34 -13.51
CA VAL A 93 17.34 11.55 -14.12
C VAL A 93 18.03 12.81 -13.62
N ASN A 94 18.29 12.91 -12.31
CA ASN A 94 18.97 14.06 -11.71
C ASN A 94 20.43 14.18 -12.18
N SER A 95 21.07 13.06 -12.55
CA SER A 95 22.43 13.09 -13.14
C SER A 95 22.45 13.82 -14.50
N ASP A 96 21.36 13.73 -15.26
CA ASP A 96 21.19 14.42 -16.54
C ASP A 96 20.64 15.85 -16.38
N HIS A 97 19.81 16.07 -15.35
CA HIS A 97 19.19 17.35 -15.03
C HIS A 97 19.51 17.76 -13.57
N PRO A 98 20.75 18.19 -13.28
CA PRO A 98 21.15 18.49 -11.91
C PRO A 98 20.30 19.59 -11.28
N GLY A 99 19.75 19.29 -10.10
CA GLY A 99 19.04 20.27 -9.28
C GLY A 99 17.77 19.72 -8.67
N ARG A 100 16.87 20.63 -8.28
CA ARG A 100 15.59 20.27 -7.68
C ARG A 100 14.56 19.93 -8.76
N LEU A 101 14.44 18.64 -9.06
CA LEU A 101 13.40 18.10 -9.94
C LEU A 101 11.98 18.29 -9.37
N VAL A 102 11.00 18.32 -10.28
CA VAL A 102 9.58 18.06 -10.03
C VAL A 102 9.26 16.64 -10.47
N VAL A 103 8.95 15.77 -9.50
CA VAL A 103 8.58 14.36 -9.72
C VAL A 103 7.06 14.21 -9.57
N SER A 104 6.40 13.64 -10.58
CA SER A 104 4.97 13.33 -10.57
C SER A 104 4.72 11.84 -10.48
N ASP A 105 3.87 11.42 -9.55
CA ASP A 105 3.36 10.06 -9.44
C ASP A 105 1.82 10.05 -9.50
N PRO A 106 1.22 9.78 -10.67
CA PRO A 106 -0.23 9.70 -10.84
C PRO A 106 -0.89 8.44 -10.26
N PHE A 107 -0.13 7.50 -9.68
CA PHE A 107 -0.66 6.27 -9.07
C PHE A 107 0.02 6.01 -7.72
N ALA A 108 0.01 7.03 -6.87
CA ALA A 108 0.93 7.13 -5.74
C ALA A 108 0.78 6.02 -4.70
N GLY A 109 -0.43 5.48 -4.52
CA GLY A 109 -0.70 4.28 -3.72
C GLY A 109 -0.05 4.29 -2.35
N GLY A 110 0.97 3.44 -2.18
CA GLY A 110 1.70 3.25 -0.92
C GLY A 110 2.78 4.30 -0.63
N GLY A 111 3.00 5.25 -1.53
CA GLY A 111 3.83 6.43 -1.30
C GLY A 111 5.33 6.24 -1.45
N VAL A 112 5.80 5.12 -2.01
CA VAL A 112 7.24 4.82 -2.11
C VAL A 112 7.96 5.82 -3.01
N ILE A 113 7.40 6.14 -4.19
CA ILE A 113 7.99 7.09 -5.13
C ILE A 113 8.01 8.52 -4.54
N PRO A 114 6.87 9.06 -4.02
CA PRO A 114 6.87 10.32 -3.29
C PRO A 114 7.93 10.39 -2.18
N LEU A 115 8.04 9.34 -1.36
CA LEU A 115 9.02 9.27 -0.28
C LEU A 115 10.46 9.29 -0.81
N ALA A 116 10.76 8.49 -1.84
CA ALA A 116 12.08 8.43 -2.47
C ALA A 116 12.51 9.79 -3.04
N ALA A 117 11.58 10.55 -3.61
CA ALA A 117 11.83 11.86 -4.19
C ALA A 117 12.08 12.94 -3.12
N VAL A 118 11.26 13.02 -2.06
CA VAL A 118 11.44 14.05 -1.01
C VAL A 118 12.72 13.83 -0.19
N MET A 119 13.13 12.57 0.03
CA MET A 119 14.41 12.25 0.68
C MET A 119 15.63 12.74 -0.10
N ARG A 120 15.47 12.94 -1.41
CA ARG A 120 16.48 13.50 -2.32
C ARG A 120 16.36 15.01 -2.49
N GLY A 121 15.41 15.65 -1.80
CA GLY A 121 15.19 17.09 -1.86
C GLY A 121 14.38 17.57 -3.07
N HIS A 122 13.71 16.66 -3.80
CA HIS A 122 12.87 17.01 -4.94
C HIS A 122 11.46 17.46 -4.53
N SER A 123 10.80 18.21 -5.40
CA SER A 123 9.37 18.54 -5.25
C SER A 123 8.51 17.44 -5.83
N VAL A 124 7.38 17.15 -5.19
CA VAL A 124 6.53 16.02 -5.55
C VAL A 124 5.09 16.46 -5.84
N TYR A 125 4.57 15.95 -6.95
CA TYR A 125 3.14 15.83 -7.19
C TYR A 125 2.76 14.36 -7.06
N ALA A 126 1.83 14.04 -6.18
CA ALA A 126 1.36 12.68 -5.98
C ALA A 126 -0.15 12.65 -6.10
N GLN A 127 -0.68 11.71 -6.86
CA GLN A 127 -2.11 11.56 -7.04
C GLN A 127 -2.52 10.10 -6.91
N ASP A 128 -3.65 9.87 -6.27
CA ASP A 128 -4.28 8.56 -6.25
C ASP A 128 -5.79 8.72 -6.34
N LEU A 129 -6.45 7.80 -7.04
CA LEU A 129 -7.90 7.78 -7.10
C LEU A 129 -8.52 7.44 -5.75
N ASN A 130 -7.87 6.57 -4.98
CA ASN A 130 -8.36 6.06 -3.73
C ASN A 130 -8.17 7.10 -2.61
N PRO A 131 -9.25 7.59 -1.96
CA PRO A 131 -9.15 8.60 -0.92
C PRO A 131 -8.33 8.14 0.28
N TRP A 132 -8.35 6.86 0.63
CA TRP A 132 -7.55 6.32 1.73
C TRP A 132 -6.06 6.30 1.40
N ALA A 133 -5.68 5.95 0.17
CA ALA A 133 -4.29 6.03 -0.28
C ALA A 133 -3.80 7.49 -0.26
N ALA A 134 -4.55 8.41 -0.85
CA ALA A 134 -4.19 9.83 -0.90
C ALA A 134 -4.12 10.47 0.49
N ALA A 135 -5.10 10.23 1.37
CA ALA A 135 -5.10 10.76 2.73
C ALA A 135 -3.97 10.13 3.58
N GLY A 136 -3.74 8.82 3.44
CA GLY A 136 -2.65 8.11 4.11
C GLY A 136 -1.28 8.62 3.69
N LEU A 137 -1.09 8.88 2.39
CA LEU A 137 0.14 9.45 1.83
C LEU A 137 0.42 10.85 2.38
N ALA A 138 -0.58 11.73 2.36
CA ALA A 138 -0.44 13.08 2.91
C ALA A 138 -0.06 13.04 4.40
N ALA A 139 -0.75 12.22 5.19
CA ALA A 139 -0.47 12.07 6.61
C ALA A 139 0.90 11.41 6.90
N MET A 140 1.36 10.49 6.05
CA MET A 140 2.69 9.88 6.16
C MET A 140 3.82 10.90 5.91
N LEU A 141 3.63 11.81 4.96
CA LEU A 141 4.64 12.81 4.60
C LEU A 141 4.59 14.04 5.50
N ASP A 142 3.43 14.36 6.10
CA ASP A 142 3.24 15.44 7.07
C ASP A 142 3.28 14.93 8.53
N LEU A 143 4.12 13.93 8.82
CA LEU A 143 4.29 13.48 10.19
C LEU A 143 4.80 14.65 11.06
N PRO A 144 4.21 14.86 12.25
CA PRO A 144 4.62 15.91 13.16
C PRO A 144 6.02 15.65 13.74
N ASP A 145 6.55 16.65 14.43
CA ASP A 145 7.79 16.50 15.20
C ASP A 145 7.73 15.28 16.14
N PRO A 146 8.79 14.45 16.21
CA PRO A 146 8.78 13.24 17.04
C PRO A 146 8.53 13.49 18.53
N GLU A 147 8.99 14.60 19.11
CA GLU A 147 8.76 14.90 20.53
C GLU A 147 7.30 15.26 20.78
N SER A 148 6.72 16.08 19.91
CA SER A 148 5.30 16.44 19.97
C SER A 148 4.40 15.21 19.76
N LEU A 149 4.80 14.31 18.85
CA LEU A 149 4.11 13.04 18.66
C LEU A 149 4.20 12.14 19.90
N ARG A 150 5.39 12.01 20.52
CA ARG A 150 5.56 11.24 21.76
C ARG A 150 4.71 11.82 22.90
N ALA A 151 4.61 13.14 23.02
CA ALA A 151 3.76 13.80 24.00
C ALA A 151 2.27 13.48 23.76
N GLY A 152 1.81 13.57 22.52
CA GLY A 152 0.43 13.18 22.15
C GLY A 152 0.15 11.69 22.40
N VAL A 153 1.10 10.81 22.10
CA VAL A 153 1.00 9.37 22.41
C VAL A 153 0.91 9.13 23.91
N ALA A 154 1.71 9.84 24.72
CA ALA A 154 1.67 9.74 26.17
C ALA A 154 0.31 10.20 26.73
N ALA A 155 -0.20 11.33 26.24
CA ALA A 155 -1.52 11.85 26.62
C ALA A 155 -2.65 10.85 26.26
N LEU A 156 -2.65 10.32 25.04
CA LEU A 156 -3.62 9.30 24.61
C LEU A 156 -3.51 8.03 25.46
N SER A 157 -2.29 7.57 25.73
CA SER A 157 -2.03 6.38 26.56
C SER A 157 -2.53 6.55 27.99
N GLN A 158 -2.42 7.76 28.55
CA GLN A 158 -2.97 8.08 29.87
C GLN A 158 -4.49 8.06 29.86
N ARG A 159 -5.13 8.70 28.86
CA ARG A 159 -6.59 8.80 28.75
C ARG A 159 -7.26 7.45 28.49
N VAL A 160 -6.64 6.58 27.69
CA VAL A 160 -7.20 5.28 27.31
C VAL A 160 -7.06 4.23 28.42
N LEU A 161 -6.23 4.46 29.44
CA LEU A 161 -5.92 3.45 30.46
C LEU A 161 -7.18 2.89 31.14
N ALA A 162 -8.05 3.76 31.66
CA ALA A 162 -9.26 3.33 32.36
C ALA A 162 -10.27 2.66 31.42
N PRO A 163 -10.59 3.23 30.23
CA PRO A 163 -11.44 2.57 29.25
C PRO A 163 -10.92 1.21 28.76
N ALA A 164 -9.63 1.10 28.45
CA ALA A 164 -9.02 -0.15 28.03
C ALA A 164 -9.07 -1.20 29.14
N GLN A 165 -8.84 -0.79 30.39
CA GLN A 165 -8.97 -1.68 31.54
C GLN A 165 -10.42 -2.12 31.76
N ALA A 166 -11.41 -1.25 31.55
CA ALA A 166 -12.81 -1.61 31.64
C ALA A 166 -13.24 -2.59 30.53
N ALA A 167 -12.73 -2.42 29.30
CA ALA A 167 -13.10 -3.25 28.16
C ALA A 167 -12.36 -4.60 28.11
N TYR A 168 -11.09 -4.63 28.52
CA TYR A 168 -10.21 -5.80 28.35
C TYR A 168 -9.54 -6.27 29.64
N GLY A 169 -9.70 -5.59 30.76
CA GLY A 169 -9.07 -5.97 32.03
C GLY A 169 -9.43 -7.39 32.47
N THR A 170 -8.42 -8.12 32.95
CA THR A 170 -8.58 -9.50 33.45
C THR A 170 -7.48 -9.85 34.45
N VAL A 171 -7.51 -11.07 34.95
CA VAL A 171 -6.49 -11.64 35.84
C VAL A 171 -6.06 -12.99 35.27
N LEU A 172 -4.74 -13.22 35.20
CA LEU A 172 -4.18 -14.51 34.77
C LEU A 172 -4.39 -15.57 35.87
N SER A 173 -4.22 -16.85 35.53
CA SER A 173 -4.42 -17.96 36.49
C SER A 173 -3.53 -17.90 37.74
N ASN A 174 -2.41 -17.16 37.69
CA ASN A 174 -1.52 -16.92 38.83
C ASN A 174 -1.85 -15.66 39.64
N GLY A 175 -2.98 -15.00 39.40
CA GLY A 175 -3.38 -13.76 40.09
C GLY A 175 -2.75 -12.49 39.53
N THR A 176 -1.90 -12.56 38.49
CA THR A 176 -1.30 -11.37 37.88
C THR A 176 -2.36 -10.56 37.11
N PRO A 177 -2.54 -9.26 37.39
CA PRO A 177 -3.39 -8.39 36.59
C PRO A 177 -2.91 -8.33 35.14
N GLY A 178 -3.85 -8.32 34.20
CA GLY A 178 -3.54 -8.27 32.79
C GLY A 178 -4.72 -7.79 31.95
N GLN A 179 -4.61 -8.00 30.65
CA GLN A 179 -5.67 -7.72 29.69
C GLN A 179 -5.91 -8.92 28.79
N VAL A 180 -7.16 -9.06 28.34
CA VAL A 180 -7.51 -9.91 27.20
C VAL A 180 -6.88 -9.30 25.96
N SER A 181 -5.95 -10.03 25.37
CA SER A 181 -5.27 -9.66 24.13
C SER A 181 -6.04 -10.09 22.88
N HIS A 182 -6.72 -11.24 22.96
CA HIS A 182 -7.53 -11.81 21.89
C HIS A 182 -8.77 -12.51 22.45
N THR A 183 -9.89 -12.40 21.77
CA THR A 183 -11.17 -13.05 22.09
C THR A 183 -11.63 -13.88 20.89
N PHE A 184 -11.67 -15.19 21.06
CA PHE A 184 -12.05 -16.13 20.02
C PHE A 184 -13.56 -16.25 19.98
N ARG A 185 -14.14 -16.04 18.80
CA ARG A 185 -15.56 -16.16 18.56
C ARG A 185 -15.81 -17.28 17.57
N VAL A 186 -16.83 -18.09 17.80
CA VAL A 186 -17.27 -19.12 16.84
C VAL A 186 -18.63 -18.73 16.29
N ALA A 187 -18.81 -18.91 14.98
CA ALA A 187 -20.10 -18.75 14.35
C ALA A 187 -21.08 -19.81 14.86
N VAL A 188 -22.32 -19.40 15.14
CA VAL A 188 -23.40 -20.27 15.59
C VAL A 188 -24.60 -20.07 14.68
N ALA A 189 -25.13 -21.16 14.16
CA ALA A 189 -26.30 -21.14 13.30
C ALA A 189 -27.13 -22.42 13.48
N ALA A 190 -28.42 -22.31 13.20
CA ALA A 190 -29.32 -23.45 13.15
C ALA A 190 -29.12 -24.25 11.86
N CYS A 191 -29.31 -25.57 11.92
CA CYS A 191 -29.43 -26.38 10.72
C CYS A 191 -30.71 -26.01 9.96
N THR A 192 -30.62 -25.86 8.64
CA THR A 192 -31.78 -25.56 7.78
C THR A 192 -32.80 -26.70 7.73
N HIS A 193 -32.40 -27.92 8.10
CA HIS A 193 -33.26 -29.10 8.10
C HIS A 193 -33.89 -29.39 9.47
N CYS A 194 -33.08 -29.58 10.53
CA CYS A 194 -33.59 -30.00 11.84
C CYS A 194 -33.65 -28.87 12.88
N GLY A 195 -33.23 -27.64 12.53
CA GLY A 195 -33.25 -26.48 13.43
C GLY A 195 -32.20 -26.50 14.55
N THR A 196 -31.43 -27.58 14.72
CA THR A 196 -30.42 -27.68 15.79
C THR A 196 -29.36 -26.59 15.63
N ARG A 197 -29.17 -25.78 16.68
CA ARG A 197 -28.12 -24.76 16.75
C ARG A 197 -26.77 -25.40 17.06
N GLN A 198 -25.74 -25.00 16.33
CA GLN A 198 -24.42 -25.63 16.37
C GLN A 198 -23.31 -24.58 16.32
N LYS A 199 -22.27 -24.74 17.14
CA LYS A 199 -21.00 -24.00 17.02
C LYS A 199 -20.20 -24.56 15.85
N LEU A 200 -19.93 -23.71 14.86
CA LEU A 200 -19.37 -24.11 13.57
C LEU A 200 -17.84 -24.01 13.56
N PHE A 201 -17.14 -24.82 14.36
CA PHE A 201 -15.68 -24.86 14.32
C PHE A 201 -15.19 -25.31 12.93
N PRO A 202 -14.22 -24.61 12.31
CA PRO A 202 -13.75 -24.98 10.97
C PRO A 202 -12.79 -26.18 10.98
N HIS A 203 -12.13 -26.42 12.10
CA HIS A 203 -11.13 -27.48 12.29
C HIS A 203 -11.25 -28.11 13.68
N ALA A 204 -10.73 -29.32 13.82
CA ALA A 204 -10.58 -29.96 15.12
C ALA A 204 -9.58 -29.22 16.02
N LEU A 205 -8.39 -28.89 15.51
CA LEU A 205 -7.43 -28.06 16.24
C LEU A 205 -7.86 -26.59 16.23
N VAL A 206 -8.20 -26.05 17.40
CA VAL A 206 -8.60 -24.64 17.58
C VAL A 206 -7.37 -23.76 17.75
N SER A 207 -6.49 -24.12 18.70
CA SER A 207 -5.20 -23.47 18.91
C SER A 207 -4.29 -24.34 19.77
N LEU A 208 -2.98 -24.30 19.51
CA LEU A 208 -1.99 -24.73 20.48
C LEU A 208 -1.96 -23.79 21.69
N LEU A 209 -1.54 -24.31 22.85
CA LEU A 209 -1.28 -23.50 24.05
C LEU A 209 0.09 -22.82 24.01
N SER A 210 1.00 -23.31 23.16
CA SER A 210 2.30 -22.70 22.94
C SER A 210 2.70 -22.78 21.46
N ARG A 211 3.63 -21.91 21.03
CA ARG A 211 4.08 -21.91 19.64
C ARG A 211 4.63 -23.27 19.24
N VAL A 212 4.30 -23.67 18.01
CA VAL A 212 4.74 -24.94 17.40
C VAL A 212 6.24 -25.21 17.57
N GLU A 213 7.05 -24.16 17.53
CA GLU A 213 8.51 -24.16 17.69
C GLU A 213 8.98 -24.70 19.04
N ARG A 214 8.14 -24.64 20.09
CA ARG A 214 8.46 -25.18 21.42
C ARG A 214 8.28 -26.69 21.50
N GLY A 215 7.74 -27.34 20.47
CA GLY A 215 7.56 -28.79 20.43
C GLY A 215 6.47 -29.33 21.38
N LEU A 216 5.76 -28.47 22.10
CA LEU A 216 4.75 -28.85 23.08
C LEU A 216 3.40 -29.17 22.40
N PRO A 217 2.78 -30.32 22.71
CA PRO A 217 1.58 -30.81 22.01
C PRO A 217 0.25 -30.25 22.53
N GLU A 218 0.21 -29.60 23.69
CA GLU A 218 -1.01 -29.18 24.37
C GLU A 218 -1.80 -28.16 23.53
N ALA A 219 -3.11 -28.37 23.46
CA ALA A 219 -3.99 -27.63 22.59
C ALA A 219 -5.43 -27.55 23.12
N PHE A 220 -6.19 -26.62 22.55
CA PHE A 220 -7.65 -26.71 22.53
C PHE A 220 -8.13 -27.41 21.26
N LEU A 221 -9.00 -28.41 21.43
CA LEU A 221 -9.66 -29.15 20.36
C LEU A 221 -11.16 -28.87 20.38
N ALA A 222 -11.77 -28.92 19.21
CA ALA A 222 -13.22 -28.88 19.03
C ALA A 222 -13.72 -30.14 18.32
N CYS A 223 -14.89 -30.64 18.71
CA CYS A 223 -15.58 -31.69 17.98
C CYS A 223 -16.51 -31.10 16.90
N PRO A 224 -16.91 -31.89 15.87
CA PRO A 224 -17.82 -31.39 14.83
C PRO A 224 -19.19 -31.00 15.38
N ASN A 225 -19.60 -31.53 16.54
CA ASN A 225 -20.86 -31.17 17.20
C ASN A 225 -20.80 -29.84 17.97
N GLY A 226 -19.64 -29.16 17.98
CA GLY A 226 -19.52 -27.82 18.58
C GLY A 226 -19.00 -27.77 20.01
N HIS A 227 -18.54 -28.88 20.58
CA HIS A 227 -17.95 -28.90 21.93
C HIS A 227 -16.45 -28.60 21.89
N LEU A 228 -15.99 -27.71 22.77
CA LEU A 228 -14.60 -27.30 22.95
C LEU A 228 -14.01 -27.93 24.21
N PHE A 229 -12.77 -28.43 24.15
CA PHE A 229 -12.10 -29.04 25.29
C PHE A 229 -10.57 -29.03 25.14
N GLN A 230 -9.82 -29.22 26.23
CA GLN A 230 -8.37 -29.35 26.19
C GLN A 230 -7.95 -30.74 25.68
N GLY A 231 -6.84 -30.81 24.94
CA GLY A 231 -6.29 -32.05 24.39
C GLY A 231 -4.87 -31.86 23.88
N HIS A 232 -4.47 -32.74 22.96
CA HIS A 232 -3.13 -32.73 22.36
C HIS A 232 -3.24 -32.78 20.83
N ARG A 233 -2.34 -32.09 20.12
CA ARG A 233 -2.35 -32.01 18.65
C ARG A 233 -1.94 -33.31 17.96
N ASP A 234 -1.25 -34.19 18.67
CA ASP A 234 -0.60 -35.40 18.16
C ASP A 234 -1.34 -36.69 18.54
N ARG A 235 -2.51 -36.59 19.18
CA ARG A 235 -3.29 -37.73 19.66
C ARG A 235 -4.76 -37.57 19.34
N THR A 236 -5.37 -38.62 18.81
CA THR A 236 -6.82 -38.71 18.70
C THR A 236 -7.45 -38.82 20.08
N ARG A 237 -8.57 -38.13 20.32
CA ARG A 237 -9.27 -38.15 21.60
C ARG A 237 -10.78 -38.16 21.41
N ARG A 238 -11.52 -38.89 22.24
CA ARG A 238 -12.98 -38.77 22.30
C ARG A 238 -13.37 -37.45 22.93
N CYS A 239 -14.32 -36.75 22.31
CA CYS A 239 -14.94 -35.56 22.89
C CYS A 239 -15.55 -35.91 24.26
N PRO A 240 -15.25 -35.16 25.33
CA PRO A 240 -15.75 -35.47 26.67
C PRO A 240 -17.26 -35.30 26.82
N THR A 241 -17.91 -34.58 25.89
CA THR A 241 -19.36 -34.30 25.95
C THR A 241 -20.19 -35.25 25.09
N CYS A 242 -19.78 -35.50 23.85
CA CYS A 242 -20.55 -36.33 22.91
C CYS A 242 -19.85 -37.62 22.47
N SER A 243 -18.68 -37.94 23.03
CA SER A 243 -17.91 -39.17 22.78
C SER A 243 -17.43 -39.41 21.34
N VAL A 244 -17.70 -38.49 20.40
CA VAL A 244 -17.19 -38.51 19.02
C VAL A 244 -15.66 -38.54 19.04
N LEU A 245 -15.04 -39.44 18.28
CA LEU A 245 -13.59 -39.54 18.14
C LEU A 245 -13.07 -38.40 17.26
N ILE A 246 -12.11 -37.63 17.78
CA ILE A 246 -11.56 -36.45 17.13
C ILE A 246 -10.12 -36.70 16.71
N ASP A 247 -9.86 -36.55 15.42
CA ASP A 247 -8.53 -36.38 14.85
C ASP A 247 -8.19 -34.87 14.84
N PRO A 248 -7.15 -34.42 15.57
CA PRO A 248 -6.71 -33.01 15.55
C PRO A 248 -6.42 -32.43 14.16
N ALA A 249 -6.11 -33.27 13.16
CA ALA A 249 -5.89 -32.84 11.77
C ALA A 249 -7.19 -32.61 10.98
N ALA A 250 -8.35 -33.00 11.51
CA ALA A 250 -9.62 -32.93 10.80
C ALA A 250 -10.06 -31.50 10.47
N THR A 251 -10.67 -31.34 9.30
CA THR A 251 -11.32 -30.12 8.83
C THR A 251 -12.81 -30.36 8.72
N TYR A 252 -13.62 -29.52 9.36
CA TYR A 252 -15.07 -29.69 9.45
C TYR A 252 -15.85 -28.88 8.44
N THR A 253 -15.25 -27.82 7.87
CA THR A 253 -15.91 -26.95 6.88
C THR A 253 -15.20 -26.92 5.51
N PRO A 254 -14.77 -28.08 4.95
CA PRO A 254 -14.12 -28.08 3.64
C PRO A 254 -15.06 -27.51 2.58
N ARG A 255 -14.54 -26.63 1.71
CA ARG A 255 -15.34 -25.92 0.68
C ARG A 255 -16.56 -25.18 1.26
N ARG A 256 -16.49 -24.75 2.53
CA ARG A 256 -17.57 -24.06 3.26
C ARG A 256 -18.86 -24.87 3.34
N VAL A 257 -18.77 -26.20 3.42
CA VAL A 257 -19.91 -27.08 3.68
C VAL A 257 -19.88 -27.51 5.14
N VAL A 258 -20.99 -27.37 5.84
CA VAL A 258 -21.15 -27.73 7.27
C VAL A 258 -22.04 -28.95 7.35
N THR A 259 -21.62 -29.95 8.14
CA THR A 259 -22.45 -31.13 8.44
C THR A 259 -23.07 -31.00 9.83
N CYS A 260 -24.39 -31.10 9.91
CA CYS A 260 -25.14 -31.14 11.16
C CYS A 260 -25.07 -32.55 11.78
N PRO A 261 -25.17 -32.71 13.12
CA PRO A 261 -25.30 -34.03 13.75
C PRO A 261 -26.46 -34.90 13.22
N CYS A 262 -27.51 -34.32 12.64
CA CYS A 262 -28.59 -35.07 11.99
C CYS A 262 -28.20 -35.66 10.61
N GLY A 263 -26.97 -35.40 10.14
CA GLY A 263 -26.46 -35.83 8.84
C GLY A 263 -26.69 -34.82 7.71
N HIS A 264 -27.54 -33.80 7.90
CA HIS A 264 -27.80 -32.80 6.87
C HIS A 264 -26.57 -31.92 6.59
N GLN A 265 -26.34 -31.60 5.32
CA GLN A 265 -25.22 -30.76 4.87
C GLN A 265 -25.72 -29.45 4.29
N ASP A 266 -25.22 -28.35 4.83
CA ASP A 266 -25.48 -27.01 4.35
C ASP A 266 -24.24 -26.41 3.71
N ARG A 267 -24.38 -25.71 2.58
CA ARG A 267 -23.41 -24.66 2.25
C ARG A 267 -23.55 -23.55 3.28
N LEU A 268 -22.43 -23.07 3.82
CA LEU A 268 -22.43 -22.08 4.89
C LEU A 268 -23.17 -20.78 4.49
N GLU A 269 -23.03 -20.35 3.24
CA GLU A 269 -23.76 -19.19 2.70
C GLU A 269 -25.29 -19.41 2.71
N ALA A 270 -25.76 -20.62 2.40
CA ALA A 270 -27.18 -20.96 2.43
C ALA A 270 -27.71 -21.00 3.86
N ARG A 271 -26.95 -21.62 4.78
CA ARG A 271 -27.30 -21.63 6.21
C ARG A 271 -27.34 -20.20 6.77
N ALA A 272 -26.32 -19.38 6.49
CA ALA A 272 -26.27 -17.99 6.93
C ALA A 272 -27.44 -17.16 6.36
N ALA A 273 -27.83 -17.38 5.10
CA ALA A 273 -28.96 -16.69 4.49
C ALA A 273 -30.31 -17.04 5.13
N VAL A 274 -30.50 -18.30 5.55
CA VAL A 274 -31.78 -18.77 6.14
C VAL A 274 -31.86 -18.49 7.64
N THR A 275 -30.77 -18.71 8.38
CA THR A 275 -30.79 -18.71 9.86
C THR A 275 -30.02 -17.57 10.50
N GLY A 276 -29.28 -16.78 9.72
CA GLY A 276 -28.28 -15.85 10.24
C GLY A 276 -27.06 -16.55 10.82
N LEU A 277 -26.07 -15.74 11.22
CA LEU A 277 -24.90 -16.17 11.98
C LEU A 277 -24.82 -15.36 13.28
N ASP A 278 -24.89 -16.05 14.41
CA ASP A 278 -24.55 -15.50 15.71
C ASP A 278 -23.08 -15.78 16.03
N TRP A 279 -22.51 -15.09 17.02
CA TRP A 279 -21.10 -15.22 17.38
C TRP A 279 -20.91 -15.41 18.89
N GLU A 280 -20.46 -16.60 19.30
CA GLU A 280 -20.22 -16.92 20.71
C GLU A 280 -18.75 -16.87 21.07
N VAL A 281 -18.41 -16.27 22.22
CA VAL A 281 -17.05 -16.29 22.76
C VAL A 281 -16.74 -17.67 23.33
N VAL A 282 -15.63 -18.27 22.90
CA VAL A 282 -15.24 -19.64 23.29
C VAL A 282 -13.88 -19.73 23.97
N LEU A 283 -12.95 -18.83 23.65
CA LEU A 283 -11.62 -18.74 24.26
C LEU A 283 -11.18 -17.28 24.38
N VAL A 284 -10.27 -17.02 25.31
CA VAL A 284 -9.56 -15.75 25.44
C VAL A 284 -8.07 -15.99 25.64
N GLU A 285 -7.23 -15.18 24.98
CA GLU A 285 -5.79 -15.09 25.29
C GLU A 285 -5.58 -13.91 26.24
N ARG A 286 -5.12 -14.19 27.46
CA ARG A 286 -4.78 -13.20 28.49
C ARG A 286 -3.29 -12.86 28.41
N ALA A 287 -2.96 -11.61 28.65
CA ALA A 287 -1.58 -11.12 28.62
C ALA A 287 -1.31 -10.19 29.82
N GLY A 288 -0.25 -10.47 30.57
CA GLY A 288 0.12 -9.71 31.78
C GLY A 288 1.44 -10.21 32.36
N GLY A 289 2.23 -9.32 32.97
CA GLY A 289 3.50 -9.67 33.63
C GLY A 289 4.49 -10.46 32.76
N GLY A 290 4.59 -10.16 31.45
CA GLY A 290 5.46 -10.89 30.52
C GLY A 290 4.92 -12.25 30.05
N ARG A 291 3.75 -12.68 30.52
CA ARG A 291 3.15 -13.98 30.23
C ARG A 291 1.95 -13.87 29.30
N ARG A 292 1.65 -15.00 28.64
CA ARG A 292 0.42 -15.21 27.86
C ARG A 292 -0.23 -16.52 28.27
N GLU A 293 -1.55 -16.53 28.34
CA GLU A 293 -2.34 -17.69 28.74
C GLU A 293 -3.59 -17.78 27.87
N LEU A 294 -3.76 -18.89 27.16
CA LEU A 294 -4.99 -19.20 26.44
C LEU A 294 -5.89 -20.07 27.32
N GLY A 295 -7.16 -19.68 27.48
CA GLY A 295 -8.11 -20.44 28.29
C GLY A 295 -9.57 -20.14 27.98
N LEU A 296 -10.45 -20.84 28.68
CA LEU A 296 -11.88 -20.56 28.66
C LEU A 296 -12.15 -19.17 29.29
N PRO A 297 -13.13 -18.41 28.79
CA PRO A 297 -13.47 -17.10 29.32
C PRO A 297 -14.14 -17.22 30.70
N THR A 298 -13.89 -16.24 31.56
CA THR A 298 -14.62 -16.03 32.81
C THR A 298 -15.96 -15.32 32.54
N PRO A 299 -16.93 -15.38 33.48
CA PRO A 299 -18.18 -14.61 33.35
C PRO A 299 -17.96 -13.10 33.15
N GLY A 300 -16.96 -12.53 33.84
CA GLY A 300 -16.60 -11.12 33.67
C GLY A 300 -16.07 -10.80 32.26
N GLU A 301 -15.23 -11.66 31.70
CA GLU A 301 -14.73 -11.49 30.34
C GLU A 301 -15.83 -11.67 29.28
N LEU A 302 -16.80 -12.57 29.51
CA LEU A 302 -17.98 -12.72 28.66
C LEU A 302 -18.84 -11.45 28.67
N SER A 303 -19.12 -10.90 29.85
CA SER A 303 -19.88 -9.65 30.01
C SER A 303 -19.17 -8.47 29.34
N ALA A 304 -17.86 -8.32 29.57
CA ALA A 304 -17.05 -7.30 28.93
C ALA A 304 -17.05 -7.44 27.40
N ALA A 305 -16.91 -8.66 26.87
CA ALA A 305 -16.92 -8.93 25.42
C ALA A 305 -18.31 -8.73 24.77
N ALA A 306 -19.40 -8.87 25.53
CA ALA A 306 -20.75 -8.56 25.06
C ALA A 306 -21.00 -7.04 24.99
N ALA A 307 -20.38 -6.28 25.91
CA ALA A 307 -20.43 -4.82 25.97
C ALA A 307 -21.85 -4.26 25.87
N GLU A 308 -22.81 -4.86 26.59
CA GLU A 308 -24.25 -4.55 26.47
C GLU A 308 -24.60 -3.10 26.78
N HIS A 309 -23.81 -2.45 27.64
CA HIS A 309 -23.99 -1.05 28.03
C HIS A 309 -23.32 -0.07 27.06
N SER A 310 -22.44 -0.54 26.17
CA SER A 310 -21.80 0.29 25.16
C SER A 310 -22.70 0.43 23.95
N ARG A 311 -22.96 1.67 23.53
CA ARG A 311 -23.74 1.98 22.33
C ARG A 311 -22.88 2.76 21.33
N PRO A 312 -22.11 2.06 20.49
CA PRO A 312 -21.40 2.71 19.39
C PRO A 312 -22.41 3.41 18.47
N THR A 313 -22.09 4.64 18.04
CA THR A 313 -23.02 5.53 17.33
C THR A 313 -22.60 5.81 15.90
N ARG A 314 -21.32 5.63 15.55
CA ARG A 314 -20.83 5.96 14.20
C ARG A 314 -21.40 4.99 13.16
N GLN A 315 -22.05 5.52 12.13
CA GLN A 315 -22.53 4.71 11.00
C GLN A 315 -21.40 4.58 9.97
N LEU A 316 -20.95 3.37 9.71
CA LEU A 316 -19.86 3.13 8.76
C LEU A 316 -20.38 2.89 7.33
N GLY A 317 -21.68 2.61 7.20
CA GLY A 317 -22.38 2.53 5.91
C GLY A 317 -22.46 1.11 5.35
N ALA A 318 -23.24 0.97 4.28
CA ALA A 318 -23.51 -0.31 3.65
C ALA A 318 -22.28 -0.85 2.91
N ILE A 319 -22.12 -2.18 2.93
CA ILE A 319 -21.13 -2.90 2.12
C ILE A 319 -21.68 -2.96 0.67
N PRO A 320 -21.02 -2.35 -0.31
CA PRO A 320 -21.46 -2.38 -1.70
C PRO A 320 -21.26 -3.76 -2.31
N ALA A 321 -22.00 -4.07 -3.37
CA ALA A 321 -21.75 -5.26 -4.17
C ALA A 321 -20.45 -5.11 -4.97
N GLY A 322 -19.61 -6.14 -4.94
CA GLY A 322 -18.27 -6.14 -5.51
C GLY A 322 -17.68 -7.54 -5.52
N GLN A 323 -16.53 -7.71 -6.17
CA GLN A 323 -15.88 -9.01 -6.31
C GLN A 323 -15.38 -9.55 -4.96
N GLU A 324 -14.72 -8.70 -4.18
CA GLU A 324 -14.18 -9.04 -2.86
C GLU A 324 -15.27 -8.94 -1.78
N THR A 325 -16.13 -7.93 -1.81
CA THR A 325 -17.20 -7.75 -0.82
C THR A 325 -18.30 -8.81 -0.91
N ALA A 326 -18.49 -9.47 -2.05
CA ALA A 326 -19.50 -10.51 -2.20
C ALA A 326 -19.34 -11.65 -1.20
N VAL A 327 -18.11 -11.97 -0.76
CA VAL A 327 -17.90 -12.99 0.28
C VAL A 327 -18.53 -12.58 1.61
N LEU A 328 -18.49 -11.29 1.95
CA LEU A 328 -19.08 -10.74 3.17
C LEU A 328 -20.61 -10.76 3.08
N LEU A 329 -21.15 -10.27 1.95
CA LEU A 329 -22.58 -10.24 1.69
C LEU A 329 -23.20 -11.65 1.73
N ARG A 330 -22.55 -12.67 1.17
CA ARG A 330 -23.04 -14.06 1.22
C ARG A 330 -23.09 -14.64 2.63
N HIS A 331 -22.38 -14.04 3.59
CA HIS A 331 -22.28 -14.54 4.96
C HIS A 331 -22.98 -13.58 5.96
N GLY A 332 -23.87 -12.72 5.46
CA GLY A 332 -24.80 -11.94 6.29
C GLY A 332 -24.29 -10.57 6.74
N PHE A 333 -23.04 -10.19 6.44
CA PHE A 333 -22.58 -8.82 6.68
C PHE A 333 -23.23 -7.89 5.66
N ARG A 334 -23.81 -6.78 6.12
CA ARG A 334 -24.54 -5.80 5.30
C ARG A 334 -23.95 -4.40 5.42
N ASN A 335 -23.40 -4.06 6.58
CA ASN A 335 -22.77 -2.78 6.86
C ASN A 335 -21.34 -2.99 7.35
N TRP A 336 -20.46 -2.00 7.15
CA TRP A 336 -19.06 -2.11 7.56
C TRP A 336 -18.91 -2.28 9.07
N GLU A 337 -19.83 -1.74 9.89
CA GLU A 337 -19.85 -1.99 11.33
C GLU A 337 -20.11 -3.46 11.72
N ASP A 338 -20.73 -4.26 10.84
CA ASP A 338 -21.02 -5.67 11.12
C ASP A 338 -19.73 -6.49 11.22
N LEU A 339 -18.59 -5.99 10.71
CA LEU A 339 -17.31 -6.68 10.77
C LEU A 339 -16.65 -6.64 12.16
N TYR A 340 -17.17 -5.80 13.05
CA TYR A 340 -16.56 -5.49 14.35
C TYR A 340 -17.48 -5.92 15.48
N PRO A 341 -17.02 -6.74 16.44
CA PRO A 341 -17.78 -6.99 17.65
C PRO A 341 -18.07 -5.69 18.39
N ARG A 342 -19.22 -5.61 19.08
CA ARG A 342 -19.70 -4.40 19.75
C ARG A 342 -18.64 -3.75 20.65
N ARG A 343 -17.92 -4.56 21.45
CA ARG A 343 -16.83 -4.08 22.30
C ARG A 343 -15.72 -3.41 21.50
N GLN A 344 -15.25 -4.06 20.43
CA GLN A 344 -14.19 -3.52 19.58
C GLN A 344 -14.63 -2.18 18.96
N ARG A 345 -15.84 -2.13 18.42
CA ARG A 345 -16.41 -0.90 17.85
C ARG A 345 -16.47 0.24 18.86
N ALA A 346 -17.00 -0.02 20.06
CA ALA A 346 -17.06 0.97 21.14
C ALA A 346 -15.67 1.52 21.50
N MET A 347 -14.68 0.64 21.63
CA MET A 347 -13.30 1.04 21.95
C MET A 347 -12.67 1.87 20.82
N VAL A 348 -12.88 1.52 19.55
CA VAL A 348 -12.34 2.28 18.41
C VAL A 348 -12.98 3.66 18.33
N GLU A 349 -14.30 3.77 18.47
CA GLU A 349 -14.99 5.07 18.51
C GLU A 349 -14.46 5.94 19.64
N GLN A 350 -14.35 5.39 20.84
CA GLN A 350 -13.79 6.09 21.99
C GLN A 350 -12.33 6.51 21.78
N LEU A 351 -11.49 5.66 21.21
CA LEU A 351 -10.10 6.01 20.86
C LEU A 351 -10.05 7.20 19.91
N LEU A 352 -10.90 7.22 18.88
CA LEU A 352 -10.96 8.32 17.92
C LEU A 352 -11.38 9.62 18.59
N ASP A 353 -12.28 9.58 19.57
CA ASP A 353 -12.68 10.78 20.32
C ASP A 353 -11.54 11.26 21.23
N LEU A 354 -10.89 10.34 21.96
CA LEU A 354 -9.75 10.65 22.82
C LEU A 354 -8.55 11.23 22.07
N THR A 355 -8.36 10.89 20.79
CA THR A 355 -7.26 11.49 19.99
C THR A 355 -7.37 13.00 19.89
N VAL A 356 -8.59 13.55 19.81
CA VAL A 356 -8.85 14.99 19.70
C VAL A 356 -8.46 15.72 20.98
N GLU A 357 -8.61 15.05 22.13
CA GLU A 357 -8.28 15.61 23.45
C GLU A 357 -6.79 15.43 23.82
N SER A 358 -6.02 14.72 22.99
CA SER A 358 -4.65 14.32 23.30
C SER A 358 -3.59 15.33 22.85
N SER A 359 -3.95 16.30 22.00
CA SER A 359 -3.06 17.39 21.57
C SER A 359 -3.86 18.56 21.00
N SER A 360 -3.34 19.78 21.13
CA SER A 360 -3.84 20.96 20.39
C SER A 360 -3.23 21.08 18.99
N ASP A 361 -2.16 20.34 18.69
CA ASP A 361 -1.54 20.31 17.35
C ASP A 361 -2.36 19.41 16.41
N PRO A 362 -2.97 19.96 15.34
CA PRO A 362 -3.76 19.19 14.39
C PRO A 362 -2.97 18.06 13.71
N ALA A 363 -1.66 18.24 13.48
CA ALA A 363 -0.82 17.21 12.85
C ALA A 363 -0.60 16.01 13.79
N VAL A 364 -0.44 16.26 15.09
CA VAL A 364 -0.40 15.19 16.11
C VAL A 364 -1.75 14.49 16.18
N VAL A 365 -2.86 15.21 16.23
CA VAL A 365 -4.21 14.61 16.23
C VAL A 365 -4.43 13.74 14.98
N ALA A 366 -4.06 14.23 13.79
CA ALA A 366 -4.16 13.49 12.54
C ALA A 366 -3.33 12.19 12.57
N ALA A 367 -2.09 12.24 13.05
CA ALA A 367 -1.23 11.06 13.20
C ALA A 367 -1.82 10.03 14.18
N LEU A 368 -2.31 10.47 15.34
CA LEU A 368 -2.97 9.58 16.31
C LEU A 368 -4.21 8.92 15.71
N ARG A 369 -5.05 9.68 15.00
CA ARG A 369 -6.24 9.17 14.30
C ARG A 369 -5.86 8.14 13.23
N LEU A 370 -4.81 8.38 12.46
CA LEU A 370 -4.32 7.44 11.45
C LEU A 370 -3.95 6.07 12.07
N ALA A 371 -3.30 6.06 13.24
CA ALA A 371 -3.00 4.82 13.95
C ALA A 371 -4.26 4.08 14.41
N VAL A 372 -5.24 4.80 14.96
CA VAL A 372 -6.50 4.20 15.41
C VAL A 372 -7.28 3.63 14.24
N VAL A 373 -7.50 4.41 13.17
CA VAL A 373 -8.17 3.93 11.95
C VAL A 373 -7.43 2.76 11.33
N GLY A 374 -6.10 2.84 11.23
CA GLY A 374 -5.29 1.74 10.70
C GLY A 374 -5.47 0.43 11.48
N SER A 375 -5.74 0.49 12.79
CA SER A 375 -5.97 -0.72 13.60
C SER A 375 -7.25 -1.46 13.22
N THR A 376 -8.19 -0.79 12.55
CA THR A 376 -9.47 -1.36 12.12
C THR A 376 -9.33 -2.36 10.97
N GLU A 377 -8.15 -2.50 10.36
CA GLU A 377 -7.83 -3.63 9.48
C GLU A 377 -7.97 -4.98 10.20
N MET A 378 -7.86 -4.97 11.52
CA MET A 378 -8.05 -6.12 12.39
C MET A 378 -9.52 -6.27 12.80
N ALA A 379 -10.44 -6.30 11.82
CA ALA A 379 -11.86 -6.43 12.07
C ALA A 379 -12.18 -7.75 12.79
N GLY A 380 -12.75 -7.70 14.00
CA GLY A 380 -12.75 -8.82 14.93
C GLY A 380 -13.60 -10.02 14.52
N LEU A 381 -14.55 -9.86 13.59
CA LEU A 381 -15.34 -10.96 13.02
C LEU A 381 -14.76 -11.51 11.71
N LEU A 382 -13.63 -10.97 11.23
CA LEU A 382 -12.90 -11.46 10.05
C LEU A 382 -11.43 -11.77 10.32
N SER A 383 -10.88 -11.28 11.42
CA SER A 383 -9.49 -11.49 11.80
C SER A 383 -9.24 -12.97 12.06
N ARG A 384 -8.27 -13.55 11.34
CA ARG A 384 -7.98 -14.99 11.42
C ARG A 384 -6.93 -15.27 12.48
N TRP A 385 -6.91 -16.51 12.96
CA TRP A 385 -5.93 -16.99 13.91
C TRP A 385 -5.05 -18.08 13.33
N ASP A 386 -3.74 -17.94 13.51
CA ASP A 386 -2.78 -19.00 13.30
C ASP A 386 -2.72 -19.92 14.51
N ARG A 387 -3.40 -21.07 14.40
CA ARG A 387 -3.48 -22.08 15.47
C ARG A 387 -2.14 -22.68 15.88
N TYR A 388 -1.07 -22.52 15.07
CA TYR A 388 0.25 -23.07 15.34
C TYR A 388 1.25 -22.03 15.85
N TYR A 389 1.21 -20.81 15.30
CA TYR A 389 2.14 -19.73 15.65
C TYR A 389 1.58 -18.71 16.65
N LEU A 390 0.30 -18.84 17.01
CA LEU A 390 -0.39 -18.03 18.01
C LEU A 390 -0.32 -16.54 17.66
N LYS A 391 -0.78 -16.24 16.44
CA LYS A 391 -0.81 -14.89 15.87
C LYS A 391 -2.10 -14.65 15.12
N SER A 392 -2.64 -13.45 15.25
CA SER A 392 -3.75 -12.97 14.44
C SER A 392 -3.28 -12.44 13.09
N TYR A 393 -4.18 -12.42 12.11
CA TYR A 393 -4.02 -11.79 10.80
C TYR A 393 -5.18 -10.83 10.54
N GLU A 394 -4.86 -9.76 9.81
CA GLU A 394 -5.82 -8.77 9.35
C GLU A 394 -6.94 -9.38 8.48
N SER A 395 -8.11 -8.74 8.45
CA SER A 395 -9.29 -9.22 7.71
C SER A 395 -9.06 -9.33 6.20
N MET A 396 -8.11 -8.54 5.68
CA MET A 396 -7.75 -8.43 4.27
C MET A 396 -6.40 -9.10 3.93
N ALA A 397 -5.94 -10.04 4.78
CA ALA A 397 -4.64 -10.71 4.59
C ALA A 397 -4.62 -11.51 3.27
N GLY A 398 -3.55 -11.37 2.48
CA GLY A 398 -3.44 -12.02 1.18
C GLY A 398 -4.41 -11.47 0.14
N HIS A 399 -4.67 -10.16 0.19
CA HIS A 399 -5.32 -9.36 -0.86
C HIS A 399 -6.79 -9.72 -1.12
N ARG A 400 -7.50 -10.15 -0.07
CA ARG A 400 -8.93 -10.52 -0.14
C ARG A 400 -9.58 -10.48 1.23
N PHE A 401 -10.90 -10.32 1.27
CA PHE A 401 -11.66 -10.56 2.49
C PHE A 401 -11.73 -12.06 2.80
N ASN A 402 -11.16 -12.48 3.92
CA ASN A 402 -11.19 -13.88 4.33
C ASN A 402 -12.26 -14.12 5.39
N PHE A 403 -13.37 -14.74 4.98
CA PHE A 403 -14.37 -15.21 5.92
C PHE A 403 -13.92 -16.52 6.61
N THR A 404 -14.09 -16.60 7.93
CA THR A 404 -13.90 -17.80 8.74
C THR A 404 -15.02 -17.93 9.78
N THR A 405 -15.38 -19.14 10.17
CA THR A 405 -16.35 -19.39 11.25
C THR A 405 -15.72 -19.38 12.64
N LEU A 406 -14.41 -19.17 12.74
CA LEU A 406 -13.68 -18.98 13.99
C LEU A 406 -12.76 -17.75 13.89
N PRO A 407 -13.33 -16.53 13.89
CA PRO A 407 -12.56 -15.31 13.94
C PRO A 407 -12.04 -15.02 15.37
N VAL A 408 -11.07 -14.13 15.44
CA VAL A 408 -10.46 -13.69 16.70
C VAL A 408 -10.42 -12.18 16.76
N GLU A 409 -11.20 -11.62 17.67
CA GLU A 409 -11.23 -10.20 18.00
C GLU A 409 -9.95 -9.82 18.77
N PRO A 410 -9.09 -8.95 18.22
CA PRO A 410 -7.94 -8.44 18.95
C PRO A 410 -8.33 -7.27 19.86
N ASN A 411 -7.56 -7.07 20.92
CA ASN A 411 -7.63 -5.87 21.73
C ASN A 411 -7.31 -4.62 20.89
N ALA A 412 -8.27 -3.70 20.77
CA ALA A 412 -8.15 -2.53 19.89
C ALA A 412 -7.00 -1.57 20.29
N TRP A 413 -6.76 -1.41 21.59
CA TRP A 413 -5.61 -0.64 22.09
C TRP A 413 -4.32 -1.45 21.95
N GLY A 414 -4.34 -2.68 22.42
CA GLY A 414 -3.24 -3.63 22.44
C GLY A 414 -2.63 -3.83 23.81
N THR A 415 -1.75 -4.83 23.91
CA THR A 415 -1.03 -5.15 25.15
C THR A 415 0.47 -4.95 24.94
N VAL A 416 1.21 -4.75 26.03
CA VAL A 416 2.67 -4.55 25.97
C VAL A 416 3.42 -5.80 25.47
N THR A 417 2.89 -7.00 25.70
CA THR A 417 3.56 -8.26 25.36
C THR A 417 3.08 -8.88 24.04
N SER A 418 1.89 -8.51 23.55
CA SER A 418 1.21 -9.27 22.50
C SER A 418 0.14 -8.48 21.73
N GLY A 419 -0.28 -9.04 20.59
CA GLY A 419 -1.23 -8.42 19.68
C GLY A 419 -0.59 -8.01 18.36
N ARG A 420 -1.32 -8.07 17.26
CA ARG A 420 -0.87 -7.59 15.93
C ARG A 420 -1.83 -6.51 15.47
N GLY A 421 -1.32 -5.50 14.76
CA GLY A 421 -2.15 -4.45 14.17
C GLY A 421 -2.87 -3.54 15.18
N THR A 422 -2.50 -3.58 16.47
CA THR A 422 -3.16 -2.80 17.52
C THR A 422 -2.77 -1.32 17.46
N THR A 423 -3.60 -0.45 18.03
CA THR A 423 -3.36 1.01 18.07
C THR A 423 -1.99 1.32 18.68
N LEU A 424 -1.67 0.78 19.85
CA LEU A 424 -0.39 1.02 20.55
C LEU A 424 0.82 0.69 19.67
N ARG A 425 0.79 -0.43 18.93
CA ARG A 425 1.89 -0.80 18.03
C ARG A 425 2.03 0.15 16.86
N ARG A 426 0.91 0.63 16.31
CA ARG A 426 0.90 1.63 15.23
C ARG A 426 1.44 2.98 15.70
N LEU A 427 1.11 3.41 16.91
CA LEU A 427 1.67 4.63 17.52
C LEU A 427 3.20 4.55 17.66
N VAL A 428 3.73 3.41 18.12
CA VAL A 428 5.18 3.18 18.19
C VAL A 428 5.82 3.24 16.80
N GLN A 429 5.17 2.71 15.77
CA GLN A 429 5.69 2.78 14.40
C GLN A 429 5.64 4.21 13.83
N LEU A 430 4.62 5.01 14.16
CA LEU A 430 4.54 6.41 13.75
C LEU A 430 5.70 7.24 14.31
N VAL A 431 6.07 7.04 15.58
CA VAL A 431 7.23 7.74 16.17
C VAL A 431 8.51 7.39 15.42
N LYS A 432 8.75 6.10 15.15
CA LYS A 432 9.91 5.67 14.35
C LYS A 432 9.89 6.24 12.94
N ALA A 433 8.72 6.32 12.31
CA ALA A 433 8.57 6.92 11.00
C ALA A 433 8.88 8.41 11.00
N ALA A 434 8.41 9.15 12.02
CA ALA A 434 8.67 10.58 12.16
C ALA A 434 10.16 10.87 12.38
N GLU A 435 10.81 10.12 13.30
CA GLU A 435 12.26 10.20 13.54
C GLU A 435 13.05 9.93 12.26
N TRP A 436 12.67 8.86 11.55
CA TRP A 436 13.33 8.47 10.32
C TRP A 436 13.15 9.52 9.23
N LEU A 437 11.93 10.04 9.03
CA LEU A 437 11.65 11.03 8.01
C LEU A 437 12.43 12.31 8.27
N GLN A 438 12.35 12.84 9.49
CA GLN A 438 13.10 14.03 9.91
C GLN A 438 14.62 13.84 9.77
N GLY A 439 15.14 12.67 10.12
CA GLY A 439 16.56 12.34 9.96
C GLY A 439 17.01 12.23 8.51
N ARG A 440 16.12 11.87 7.58
CA ARG A 440 16.42 11.75 6.14
C ARG A 440 16.27 13.06 5.38
N THR A 441 15.29 13.88 5.73
CA THR A 441 15.02 15.15 5.04
C THR A 441 15.74 16.33 5.68
N GLY A 442 16.20 16.20 6.92
CA GLY A 442 16.86 17.26 7.70
C GLY A 442 15.92 18.40 8.13
N ARG A 443 14.63 18.33 7.77
CA ARG A 443 13.60 19.34 8.08
C ARG A 443 12.19 18.75 7.96
N ARG A 444 11.20 19.45 8.52
CA ARG A 444 9.79 19.15 8.26
C ARG A 444 9.44 19.47 6.79
N LEU A 445 8.70 18.56 6.16
CA LEU A 445 8.16 18.74 4.82
C LEU A 445 6.93 19.65 4.87
N GLN A 446 6.77 20.51 3.86
CA GLN A 446 5.54 21.25 3.63
C GLN A 446 4.65 20.43 2.71
N VAL A 447 3.62 19.80 3.27
CA VAL A 447 2.70 18.96 2.50
C VAL A 447 1.36 19.67 2.35
N GLN A 448 0.84 19.71 1.14
CA GLN A 448 -0.50 20.19 0.84
C GLN A 448 -1.35 19.03 0.32
N GLY A 449 -2.48 18.76 0.96
CA GLY A 449 -3.47 17.80 0.47
C GLY A 449 -3.95 16.79 1.51
N PRO A 450 -4.78 15.82 1.11
CA PRO A 450 -5.21 15.60 -0.27
C PRO A 450 -6.15 16.71 -0.77
N VAL A 451 -5.85 17.30 -1.93
CA VAL A 451 -6.79 18.19 -2.64
C VAL A 451 -7.58 17.39 -3.66
N ALA A 452 -8.83 17.76 -3.93
CA ALA A 452 -9.64 17.03 -4.91
C ALA A 452 -9.11 17.25 -6.33
N ALA A 453 -9.05 16.20 -7.16
CA ALA A 453 -8.66 16.30 -8.57
C ALA A 453 -9.63 17.15 -9.41
N ALA A 454 -10.80 17.54 -8.88
CA ALA A 454 -11.73 18.49 -9.48
C ALA A 454 -11.39 19.97 -9.17
N SER A 455 -10.39 20.24 -8.33
CA SER A 455 -10.01 21.59 -7.91
C SER A 455 -9.40 22.41 -9.06
N ALA A 456 -9.29 23.72 -8.89
CA ALA A 456 -8.57 24.57 -9.85
C ALA A 456 -7.12 24.08 -10.04
N SER A 457 -6.58 24.28 -11.25
CA SER A 457 -5.18 24.00 -11.52
C SER A 457 -4.29 24.83 -10.60
N VAL A 458 -3.15 24.25 -10.22
CA VAL A 458 -2.18 24.89 -9.32
C VAL A 458 -1.04 25.52 -10.11
N SER A 459 -0.27 26.39 -9.48
CA SER A 459 0.99 26.87 -10.05
C SER A 459 2.07 25.78 -10.07
N PRO A 460 3.14 25.93 -10.87
CA PRO A 460 4.29 25.03 -10.80
C PRO A 460 4.88 24.93 -9.38
N LEU A 461 5.35 23.73 -9.01
CA LEU A 461 5.92 23.47 -7.68
C LEU A 461 7.33 24.04 -7.50
N VAL A 462 8.01 24.36 -8.60
CA VAL A 462 9.32 25.01 -8.60
C VAL A 462 9.22 26.24 -9.50
N GLY A 463 9.85 27.32 -9.08
CA GLY A 463 9.91 28.57 -9.83
C GLY A 463 10.41 29.72 -8.97
N THR A 464 10.81 30.80 -9.62
CA THR A 464 11.18 32.07 -8.98
C THR A 464 10.15 33.14 -9.33
N ASP A 465 10.02 34.16 -8.48
CA ASP A 465 9.29 35.37 -8.83
C ASP A 465 10.09 36.25 -9.82
N VAL A 466 9.53 37.41 -10.15
CA VAL A 466 10.13 38.39 -11.08
C VAL A 466 11.48 38.92 -10.60
N ASP A 467 11.75 38.84 -9.29
CA ASP A 467 12.99 39.30 -8.66
C ASP A 467 13.99 38.15 -8.46
N GLY A 468 13.67 36.95 -8.96
CA GLY A 468 14.53 35.77 -8.87
C GLY A 468 14.47 35.06 -7.52
N VAL A 469 13.53 35.41 -6.64
CA VAL A 469 13.35 34.77 -5.33
C VAL A 469 12.53 33.50 -5.49
N ALA A 470 12.98 32.40 -4.87
CA ALA A 470 12.26 31.14 -4.91
C ALA A 470 10.85 31.30 -4.32
N LEU A 471 9.83 30.90 -5.09
CA LEU A 471 8.44 30.96 -4.65
C LEU A 471 8.24 29.99 -3.48
N GLN A 472 7.55 30.43 -2.42
CA GLN A 472 7.13 29.52 -1.36
C GLN A 472 6.07 28.56 -1.90
N ARG A 473 6.43 27.28 -2.02
CA ARG A 473 5.60 26.19 -2.54
C ARG A 473 5.69 25.00 -1.60
N PRO A 474 4.64 24.16 -1.52
CA PRO A 474 4.75 22.91 -0.79
C PRO A 474 5.83 22.03 -1.43
N ASP A 475 6.52 21.25 -0.58
CA ASP A 475 7.42 20.20 -1.05
C ASP A 475 6.65 19.07 -1.72
N VAL A 476 5.42 18.83 -1.26
CA VAL A 476 4.55 17.76 -1.75
C VAL A 476 3.13 18.29 -1.94
N LEU A 477 2.58 18.12 -3.14
CA LEU A 477 1.16 18.26 -3.39
C LEU A 477 0.54 16.86 -3.56
N VAL A 478 -0.37 16.50 -2.66
CA VAL A 478 -1.13 15.25 -2.74
C VAL A 478 -2.53 15.54 -3.27
N VAL A 479 -2.97 14.77 -4.27
CA VAL A 479 -4.27 14.91 -4.94
C VAL A 479 -5.06 13.61 -4.83
N ALA A 480 -6.35 13.72 -4.52
CA ALA A 480 -7.29 12.61 -4.52
C ALA A 480 -8.24 12.71 -5.72
N GLY A 481 -8.27 11.68 -6.57
CA GLY A 481 -9.16 11.56 -7.72
C GLY A 481 -8.48 11.06 -8.99
N SER A 482 -9.25 10.92 -10.07
CA SER A 482 -8.80 10.31 -11.34
C SER A 482 -7.61 11.03 -11.96
N SER A 483 -6.57 10.27 -12.29
CA SER A 483 -5.34 10.75 -12.94
C SER A 483 -5.52 11.13 -14.41
N GLN A 484 -6.75 11.01 -14.95
CA GLN A 484 -7.13 11.61 -16.22
C GLN A 484 -7.06 13.14 -16.19
N ARG A 485 -7.07 13.73 -14.99
CA ARG A 485 -6.82 15.16 -14.77
C ARG A 485 -5.79 15.32 -13.67
N GLN A 486 -4.71 16.04 -13.96
CA GLN A 486 -3.65 16.36 -13.04
C GLN A 486 -3.53 17.89 -12.90
N LEU A 487 -3.38 18.39 -11.68
CA LEU A 487 -3.57 19.82 -11.39
C LEU A 487 -2.40 20.70 -11.84
N LEU A 488 -1.26 20.11 -12.23
CA LEU A 488 -0.09 20.84 -12.64
C LEU A 488 -0.22 21.46 -14.05
N PRO A 489 0.47 22.58 -14.33
CA PRO A 489 0.53 23.17 -15.66
C PRO A 489 1.25 22.29 -16.69
N THR A 490 1.05 22.60 -17.95
CA THR A 490 1.77 21.96 -19.05
C THR A 490 3.27 22.26 -18.97
N GLY A 491 4.12 21.27 -19.22
CA GLY A 491 5.57 21.45 -19.27
C GLY A 491 6.22 21.84 -17.94
N SER A 492 5.64 21.44 -16.81
CA SER A 492 6.13 21.78 -15.47
C SER A 492 6.75 20.61 -14.69
N VAL A 493 6.83 19.42 -15.27
CA VAL A 493 7.34 18.20 -14.62
C VAL A 493 8.58 17.68 -15.34
N ASP A 494 9.61 17.34 -14.58
CA ASP A 494 10.86 16.76 -15.10
C ASP A 494 10.74 15.24 -15.24
N LEU A 495 10.10 14.58 -14.28
CA LEU A 495 9.95 13.13 -14.24
C LEU A 495 8.52 12.76 -13.83
N VAL A 496 7.81 12.02 -14.68
CA VAL A 496 6.66 11.24 -14.24
C VAL A 496 7.17 9.83 -13.92
N LEU A 497 7.26 9.48 -12.64
CA LEU A 497 7.67 8.15 -12.19
C LEU A 497 6.49 7.49 -11.49
N THR A 498 6.06 6.32 -11.98
CA THR A 498 4.83 5.69 -11.46
C THR A 498 4.80 4.18 -11.64
N ASP A 499 3.80 3.53 -11.06
CA ASP A 499 3.52 2.09 -11.19
C ASP A 499 2.00 1.90 -11.39
N PRO A 500 1.52 1.95 -12.64
CA PRO A 500 0.09 1.90 -12.93
C PRO A 500 -0.54 0.54 -12.57
N PRO A 501 -1.84 0.52 -12.21
CA PRO A 501 -2.55 -0.73 -11.93
C PRO A 501 -2.80 -1.49 -13.24
N TYR A 502 -2.01 -2.53 -13.52
CA TYR A 502 -2.10 -3.28 -14.78
C TYR A 502 -2.71 -4.67 -14.63
N HIS A 503 -3.97 -4.82 -15.05
CA HIS A 503 -4.71 -6.09 -14.98
C HIS A 503 -4.53 -6.79 -13.62
N ASP A 504 -4.37 -6.00 -12.54
CA ASP A 504 -4.17 -6.53 -11.20
C ASP A 504 -5.49 -7.17 -10.76
N ASP A 505 -5.44 -8.47 -10.42
CA ASP A 505 -6.61 -9.21 -9.94
C ASP A 505 -7.09 -8.65 -8.58
N VAL A 506 -6.27 -7.84 -7.89
CA VAL A 506 -6.56 -7.32 -6.57
C VAL A 506 -7.42 -6.05 -6.60
N GLN A 507 -8.57 -6.12 -5.93
CA GLN A 507 -9.51 -5.01 -5.79
C GLN A 507 -9.15 -4.09 -4.60
N TYR A 508 -8.04 -3.35 -4.68
CA TYR A 508 -7.61 -2.45 -3.58
C TYR A 508 -8.69 -1.43 -3.19
N GLY A 509 -9.47 -0.96 -4.17
CA GLY A 509 -10.64 -0.12 -3.95
C GLY A 509 -11.57 -0.72 -2.90
N GLU A 510 -12.11 -1.93 -3.15
CA GLU A 510 -13.00 -2.64 -2.24
C GLU A 510 -12.37 -2.93 -0.87
N LEU A 511 -11.10 -3.35 -0.84
CA LEU A 511 -10.41 -3.70 0.41
C LEU A 511 -10.20 -2.48 1.32
N SER A 512 -10.02 -1.28 0.76
CA SER A 512 -9.80 -0.06 1.55
C SER A 512 -11.08 0.54 2.14
N GLN A 513 -12.28 0.12 1.70
CA GLN A 513 -13.56 0.74 2.09
C GLN A 513 -13.85 0.73 3.60
N PRO A 514 -13.57 -0.35 4.37
CA PRO A 514 -13.68 -0.30 5.83
C PRO A 514 -12.83 0.82 6.45
N LEU A 515 -11.60 1.03 5.95
CA LEU A 515 -10.69 2.06 6.46
C LEU A 515 -11.20 3.45 6.08
N GLN A 516 -11.72 3.63 4.86
CA GLN A 516 -12.37 4.87 4.43
C GLN A 516 -13.57 5.22 5.31
N ALA A 517 -14.43 4.25 5.59
CA ALA A 517 -15.59 4.42 6.45
C ALA A 517 -15.20 4.87 7.86
N TRP A 518 -14.18 4.24 8.47
CA TRP A 518 -13.66 4.66 9.78
C TRP A 518 -12.98 6.04 9.77
N ALA A 519 -12.30 6.37 8.67
CA ALA A 519 -11.68 7.68 8.48
C ALA A 519 -12.70 8.81 8.22
N GLY A 520 -13.95 8.47 7.88
CA GLY A 520 -14.96 9.44 7.43
C GLY A 520 -14.66 9.99 6.04
N LEU A 521 -13.95 9.23 5.21
CA LEU A 521 -13.67 9.59 3.82
C LEU A 521 -14.86 9.19 2.94
N ALA A 522 -15.25 10.07 2.03
CA ALA A 522 -16.27 9.75 1.05
C ALA A 522 -15.82 8.57 0.19
N SER A 523 -16.70 7.58 -0.03
CA SER A 523 -16.44 6.54 -1.01
C SER A 523 -16.32 7.21 -2.38
N PRO A 524 -15.25 6.97 -3.15
CA PRO A 524 -15.17 7.48 -4.51
C PRO A 524 -16.35 6.91 -5.31
N GLU A 525 -16.94 7.73 -6.18
CA GLU A 525 -17.72 7.17 -7.29
C GLU A 525 -16.76 6.27 -8.08
N SER A 526 -17.16 5.06 -8.45
CA SER A 526 -16.31 4.08 -9.18
C SER A 526 -15.85 4.55 -10.57
N VAL A 527 -16.12 5.80 -10.93
CA VAL A 527 -15.76 6.42 -12.21
C VAL A 527 -14.26 6.74 -12.23
N GLY A 528 -13.54 6.15 -13.17
CA GLY A 528 -12.11 6.43 -13.41
C GLY A 528 -11.12 5.49 -12.73
N ASP A 529 -11.58 4.45 -12.02
CA ASP A 529 -10.68 3.42 -11.48
C ASP A 529 -10.21 2.48 -12.59
N ALA A 530 -8.89 2.38 -12.73
CA ALA A 530 -8.19 1.58 -13.73
C ALA A 530 -7.99 0.13 -13.26
N VAL A 531 -8.99 -0.42 -12.58
CA VAL A 531 -9.04 -1.82 -12.14
C VAL A 531 -10.25 -2.49 -12.78
N VAL A 532 -10.05 -3.65 -13.40
CA VAL A 532 -11.14 -4.42 -14.01
C VAL A 532 -11.94 -5.12 -12.91
N ASN A 533 -13.26 -4.91 -12.89
CA ASN A 533 -14.15 -5.56 -11.94
C ASN A 533 -15.31 -6.23 -12.67
N ARG A 534 -15.25 -7.56 -12.75
CA ARG A 534 -16.26 -8.36 -13.48
C ARG A 534 -17.60 -8.42 -12.75
N ALA A 535 -17.62 -8.24 -11.42
CA ALA A 535 -18.84 -8.29 -10.63
C ALA A 535 -19.70 -7.04 -10.83
N THR A 536 -19.08 -5.88 -11.03
CA THR A 536 -19.76 -4.59 -11.26
C THR A 536 -19.88 -4.23 -12.75
N GLY A 537 -19.23 -4.98 -13.65
CA GLY A 537 -19.17 -4.69 -15.08
C GLY A 537 -18.17 -3.59 -15.45
N GLN A 538 -17.40 -3.10 -14.49
CA GLN A 538 -16.44 -2.02 -14.68
C GLN A 538 -15.25 -2.46 -15.54
N LEU A 539 -15.00 -1.68 -16.60
CA LEU A 539 -13.92 -1.88 -17.57
C LEU A 539 -13.89 -3.28 -18.22
N VAL A 540 -15.03 -3.96 -18.30
CA VAL A 540 -15.17 -5.29 -18.93
C VAL A 540 -15.26 -5.19 -20.46
N ALA A 541 -15.67 -4.04 -21.00
CA ALA A 541 -15.79 -3.84 -22.44
C ALA A 541 -14.42 -3.80 -23.14
N ALA A 542 -14.31 -4.44 -24.31
CA ALA A 542 -13.07 -4.44 -25.08
C ALA A 542 -12.60 -3.00 -25.38
N GLY A 543 -11.35 -2.69 -25.05
CA GLY A 543 -10.74 -1.38 -25.29
C GLY A 543 -11.04 -0.28 -24.27
N SER A 544 -11.97 -0.46 -23.31
CA SER A 544 -12.26 0.58 -22.31
C SER A 544 -11.09 0.86 -21.38
N TYR A 545 -10.31 -0.18 -21.03
CA TYR A 545 -9.13 -0.06 -20.20
C TYR A 545 -7.98 0.68 -20.92
N SER A 546 -7.69 0.30 -22.18
CA SER A 546 -6.69 1.00 -23.01
C SER A 546 -7.05 2.48 -23.23
N ALA A 547 -8.33 2.80 -23.44
CA ALA A 547 -8.79 4.19 -23.57
C ALA A 547 -8.56 5.01 -22.29
N LEU A 548 -8.85 4.44 -21.12
CA LEU A 548 -8.59 5.08 -19.83
C LEU A 548 -7.09 5.33 -19.61
N LEU A 549 -6.24 4.30 -19.78
CA LEU A 549 -4.80 4.46 -19.67
C LEU A 549 -4.24 5.47 -20.67
N SER A 550 -4.71 5.45 -21.92
CA SER A 550 -4.29 6.42 -22.93
C SER A 550 -4.64 7.86 -22.51
N SER A 551 -5.81 8.08 -21.91
CA SER A 551 -6.19 9.38 -21.35
C SER A 551 -5.24 9.82 -20.23
N ILE A 552 -4.85 8.90 -19.34
CA ILE A 552 -3.94 9.21 -18.23
C ILE A 552 -2.52 9.50 -18.75
N PHE A 553 -2.00 8.68 -19.67
CA PHE A 553 -0.69 8.91 -20.25
C PHE A 553 -0.62 10.19 -21.06
N ARG A 554 -1.70 10.58 -21.74
CA ARG A 554 -1.78 11.87 -22.43
C ARG A 554 -1.70 13.03 -21.44
N GLU A 555 -2.37 12.90 -20.30
CA GLU A 555 -2.32 13.91 -19.24
C GLU A 555 -0.92 13.99 -18.62
N SER A 556 -0.26 12.84 -18.38
CA SER A 556 1.15 12.82 -17.95
C SER A 556 2.08 13.45 -18.99
N ALA A 557 1.88 13.16 -20.28
CA ALA A 557 2.65 13.75 -21.37
C ALA A 557 2.46 15.28 -21.46
N ARG A 558 1.27 15.80 -21.14
CA ARG A 558 1.00 17.24 -21.04
C ARG A 558 1.86 17.88 -19.94
N LEU A 559 2.00 17.23 -18.79
CA LEU A 559 2.78 17.78 -17.67
C LEU A 559 4.28 17.82 -17.96
N LEU A 560 4.79 16.84 -18.70
CA LEU A 560 6.21 16.70 -18.97
C LEU A 560 6.77 17.89 -19.73
N ARG A 561 7.96 18.32 -19.31
CA ARG A 561 8.81 19.20 -20.09
C ARG A 561 9.19 18.54 -21.43
N PRO A 562 9.64 19.31 -22.44
CA PRO A 562 10.05 18.75 -23.73
C PRO A 562 11.18 17.72 -23.66
N ASP A 563 11.98 17.76 -22.59
CA ASP A 563 13.05 16.84 -22.22
C ASP A 563 12.73 16.01 -20.96
N GLY A 564 11.49 16.07 -20.47
CA GLY A 564 11.04 15.29 -19.33
C GLY A 564 10.74 13.83 -19.70
N HIS A 565 10.86 12.95 -18.71
CA HIS A 565 10.74 11.51 -18.89
C HIS A 565 9.54 10.93 -18.15
N LEU A 566 8.77 10.06 -18.81
CA LEU A 566 7.80 9.16 -18.19
C LEU A 566 8.47 7.79 -18.01
N ILE A 567 8.65 7.37 -16.76
CA ILE A 567 9.27 6.09 -16.42
C ILE A 567 8.34 5.29 -15.53
N PHE A 568 8.10 4.02 -15.87
CA PHE A 568 7.34 3.11 -15.02
C PHE A 568 7.80 1.66 -15.21
N SER A 569 7.54 0.85 -14.20
CA SER A 569 7.78 -0.60 -14.23
C SER A 569 6.56 -1.32 -14.79
N PHE A 570 6.79 -2.37 -15.58
CA PHE A 570 5.73 -3.23 -16.08
C PHE A 570 6.15 -4.69 -16.16
N ALA A 571 5.27 -5.59 -15.73
CA ALA A 571 5.43 -7.02 -15.92
C ALA A 571 4.07 -7.68 -16.16
N ASN A 572 3.91 -8.35 -17.31
CA ASN A 572 2.76 -9.19 -17.57
C ASN A 572 3.15 -10.34 -18.50
N ARG A 573 2.56 -11.53 -18.27
CA ARG A 573 2.80 -12.71 -19.09
C ARG A 573 1.87 -12.78 -20.31
N ASP A 574 0.71 -12.13 -20.26
CA ASP A 574 -0.24 -12.13 -21.38
C ASP A 574 0.20 -11.10 -22.45
N PRO A 575 0.53 -11.54 -23.68
CA PRO A 575 0.86 -10.62 -24.77
C PRO A 575 -0.24 -9.59 -25.07
N LYS A 576 -1.52 -9.91 -24.86
CA LYS A 576 -2.61 -8.97 -25.15
C LYS A 576 -2.56 -7.73 -24.27
N VAL A 577 -2.09 -7.88 -23.03
CA VAL A 577 -1.93 -6.79 -22.07
C VAL A 577 -0.80 -5.84 -22.52
N TRP A 578 0.26 -6.38 -23.13
CA TRP A 578 1.30 -5.56 -23.77
C TRP A 578 0.78 -4.81 -24.99
N VAL A 579 -0.07 -5.43 -25.81
CA VAL A 579 -0.72 -4.74 -26.94
C VAL A 579 -1.48 -3.51 -26.45
N GLU A 580 -2.35 -3.67 -25.45
CA GLU A 580 -3.15 -2.58 -24.89
C GLU A 580 -2.28 -1.44 -24.34
N LEU A 581 -1.16 -1.77 -23.68
CA LEU A 581 -0.20 -0.82 -23.15
C LEU A 581 0.48 -0.01 -24.26
N LEU A 582 1.12 -0.68 -25.22
CA LEU A 582 1.89 -0.02 -26.27
C LEU A 582 0.99 0.85 -27.14
N GLU A 583 -0.25 0.40 -27.40
CA GLU A 583 -1.25 1.19 -28.09
C GLU A 583 -1.67 2.43 -27.28
N ALA A 584 -1.84 2.30 -25.96
CA ALA A 584 -2.18 3.42 -25.09
C ALA A 584 -1.06 4.48 -25.04
N LEU A 585 0.21 4.06 -24.97
CA LEU A 585 1.38 4.93 -25.01
C LEU A 585 1.51 5.67 -26.35
N GLN A 586 1.36 4.95 -27.47
CA GLN A 586 1.42 5.57 -28.79
C GLN A 586 0.28 6.58 -29.00
N ARG A 587 -0.96 6.26 -28.59
CA ARG A 587 -2.12 7.18 -28.65
C ARG A 587 -2.01 8.38 -27.71
N ALA A 588 -1.15 8.30 -26.70
CA ALA A 588 -0.87 9.39 -25.78
C ALA A 588 0.12 10.42 -26.36
N GLY A 589 0.73 10.15 -27.53
CA GLY A 589 1.73 11.03 -28.11
C GLY A 589 3.08 10.92 -27.42
N LEU A 590 3.44 9.70 -26.99
CA LEU A 590 4.73 9.37 -26.40
C LEU A 590 5.58 8.57 -27.39
N ARG A 591 6.90 8.66 -27.24
CA ARG A 591 7.87 7.84 -27.96
C ARG A 591 8.90 7.24 -27.01
N ALA A 592 9.40 6.06 -27.33
CA ALA A 592 10.37 5.39 -26.47
C ALA A 592 11.76 6.03 -26.53
N ALA A 593 12.29 6.37 -25.35
CA ALA A 593 13.67 6.76 -25.14
C ALA A 593 14.53 5.58 -24.69
N GLY A 594 13.96 4.59 -24.00
CA GLY A 594 14.70 3.38 -23.68
C GLY A 594 13.94 2.40 -22.81
N CYS A 595 14.61 1.32 -22.42
CA CYS A 595 14.13 0.44 -21.37
C CYS A 595 15.28 -0.25 -20.63
N ALA A 596 15.00 -0.76 -19.44
CA ALA A 596 15.92 -1.54 -18.61
C ALA A 596 15.19 -2.72 -17.97
N VAL A 597 15.88 -3.83 -17.69
CA VAL A 597 15.29 -5.01 -17.02
C VAL A 597 15.79 -5.05 -15.57
N VAL A 598 14.87 -5.24 -14.61
CA VAL A 598 15.18 -5.38 -13.19
C VAL A 598 14.44 -6.57 -12.58
N HIS A 599 14.92 -7.10 -11.45
CA HIS A 599 14.21 -8.16 -10.74
C HIS A 599 12.91 -7.65 -10.11
N SER A 600 11.84 -8.43 -10.29
CA SER A 600 10.56 -8.17 -9.66
C SER A 600 10.63 -8.39 -8.16
N GLU A 601 9.89 -7.59 -7.41
CA GLU A 601 9.83 -7.65 -5.94
C GLU A 601 9.04 -8.85 -5.39
N ASN A 602 8.28 -9.55 -6.26
CA ASN A 602 7.26 -10.54 -5.88
C ASN A 602 7.67 -12.01 -6.10
N GLU A 603 8.96 -12.34 -6.02
CA GLU A 603 9.47 -13.71 -6.21
C GLU A 603 8.85 -14.76 -5.25
N THR A 604 8.23 -14.34 -4.14
CA THR A 604 7.81 -15.22 -3.02
C THR A 604 6.31 -15.25 -2.73
N ASP A 605 5.44 -14.67 -3.57
CA ASP A 605 4.00 -14.69 -3.32
C ASP A 605 3.43 -16.11 -3.36
N HIS A 606 3.00 -16.60 -2.19
CA HIS A 606 2.39 -17.92 -2.03
C HIS A 606 1.11 -18.10 -2.86
N ALA A 607 0.43 -17.01 -3.24
CA ALA A 607 -0.75 -17.04 -4.10
C ALA A 607 -0.42 -17.43 -5.56
N LYS A 608 0.85 -17.34 -5.98
CA LYS A 608 1.29 -17.61 -7.36
C LYS A 608 1.96 -18.98 -7.54
N ARG A 609 1.97 -19.84 -6.51
CA ARG A 609 2.49 -21.23 -6.60
C ARG A 609 1.69 -22.03 -7.64
N GLY A 610 2.36 -22.40 -8.74
CA GLY A 610 1.77 -23.21 -9.83
C GLY A 610 1.51 -22.43 -11.12
N VAL A 611 1.70 -21.11 -11.12
CA VAL A 611 1.66 -20.24 -12.30
C VAL A 611 3.10 -19.77 -12.58
N ARG A 612 3.57 -19.76 -13.84
CA ARG A 612 4.82 -19.06 -14.19
C ARG A 612 4.56 -17.55 -13.99
N ALA A 613 4.86 -17.05 -12.79
CA ALA A 613 4.82 -15.63 -12.48
C ALA A 613 6.06 -14.94 -13.09
N CYS A 614 5.90 -13.69 -13.51
CA CYS A 614 7.04 -12.89 -13.94
C CYS A 614 7.99 -12.66 -12.75
N THR A 615 9.26 -12.93 -12.96
CA THR A 615 10.35 -12.67 -12.01
C THR A 615 11.15 -11.43 -12.41
N LEU A 616 10.93 -10.92 -13.62
CA LEU A 616 11.55 -9.73 -14.17
C LEU A 616 10.48 -8.66 -14.45
N ASP A 617 10.86 -7.43 -14.20
CA ASP A 617 10.12 -6.23 -14.54
C ASP A 617 10.88 -5.48 -15.65
N LEU A 618 10.15 -4.97 -16.65
CA LEU A 618 10.69 -4.06 -17.65
C LEU A 618 10.40 -2.63 -17.20
N LEU A 619 11.44 -1.82 -17.01
CA LEU A 619 11.34 -0.38 -16.88
C LEU A 619 11.25 0.23 -18.28
N LEU A 620 10.16 0.94 -18.56
CA LEU A 620 9.99 1.67 -19.82
C LEU A 620 10.31 3.14 -19.56
N ASP A 621 11.04 3.77 -20.48
CA ASP A 621 11.32 5.20 -20.48
C ASP A 621 10.82 5.83 -21.78
N LEU A 622 9.88 6.75 -21.63
CA LEU A 622 9.17 7.42 -22.71
C LEU A 622 9.33 8.93 -22.58
N VAL A 623 9.39 9.62 -23.71
CA VAL A 623 9.41 11.08 -23.78
C VAL A 623 8.25 11.58 -24.65
N PRO A 624 7.80 12.84 -24.48
CA PRO A 624 6.83 13.43 -25.39
C PRO A 624 7.33 13.41 -26.85
N LEU A 625 6.42 13.13 -27.77
CA LEU A 625 6.73 13.11 -29.20
C LEU A 625 7.10 14.52 -29.65
N SER A 626 8.30 14.68 -30.20
CA SER A 626 8.85 15.98 -30.61
C SER A 626 9.86 15.81 -31.76
N THR A 627 10.32 16.93 -32.32
CA THR A 627 11.33 16.94 -33.38
C THR A 627 12.75 16.68 -32.89
N LYS A 628 12.99 16.65 -31.57
CA LYS A 628 14.32 16.37 -31.02
C LYS A 628 14.75 14.94 -31.37
N PRO A 629 15.99 14.69 -31.80
CA PRO A 629 16.50 13.32 -31.93
C PRO A 629 16.54 12.59 -30.57
N VAL A 630 16.37 11.27 -30.60
CA VAL A 630 16.44 10.39 -29.42
C VAL A 630 17.52 9.35 -29.65
N GLU A 631 18.44 9.23 -28.69
CA GLU A 631 19.38 8.12 -28.63
C GLU A 631 18.83 7.07 -27.67
N GLN A 632 18.36 5.95 -28.24
CA GLN A 632 17.65 4.95 -27.47
C GLN A 632 18.57 4.09 -26.61
N HIS A 633 18.22 3.87 -25.34
CA HIS A 633 18.88 2.88 -24.49
C HIS A 633 18.19 1.52 -24.60
N ARG A 634 18.98 0.46 -24.81
CA ARG A 634 18.50 -0.92 -24.86
C ARG A 634 19.06 -1.72 -23.68
N PRO A 635 18.23 -2.56 -23.04
CA PRO A 635 18.68 -3.44 -21.97
C PRO A 635 19.61 -4.52 -22.53
N ALA A 636 20.44 -5.08 -21.66
CA ALA A 636 21.08 -6.35 -21.94
C ALA A 636 20.03 -7.48 -21.97
N THR A 637 20.19 -8.44 -22.88
CA THR A 637 19.33 -9.63 -22.94
C THR A 637 19.42 -10.42 -21.62
N ALA A 638 18.28 -10.58 -20.95
CA ALA A 638 18.19 -11.42 -19.77
C ALA A 638 18.20 -12.91 -20.17
N ALA A 639 18.80 -13.77 -19.33
CA ALA A 639 18.85 -15.20 -19.59
C ALA A 639 17.49 -15.90 -19.34
N GLY A 640 17.28 -17.04 -20.00
CA GLY A 640 16.12 -17.91 -19.79
C GLY A 640 14.87 -17.53 -20.60
N ASP A 641 13.82 -18.35 -20.46
CA ASP A 641 12.57 -18.21 -21.24
C ASP A 641 11.92 -16.83 -21.07
N GLU A 642 11.92 -16.29 -19.84
CA GLU A 642 11.34 -14.97 -19.54
C GLU A 642 12.14 -13.84 -20.18
N GLY A 643 13.47 -13.91 -20.15
CA GLY A 643 14.33 -12.93 -20.81
C GLY A 643 14.16 -12.91 -22.33
N GLN A 644 14.04 -14.08 -22.96
CA GLN A 644 13.73 -14.18 -24.40
C GLN A 644 12.37 -13.58 -24.76
N PHE A 645 11.35 -13.76 -23.90
CA PHE A 645 10.06 -13.10 -24.07
C PHE A 645 10.19 -11.58 -23.96
N LEU A 646 10.94 -11.08 -22.96
CA LEU A 646 11.19 -9.65 -22.81
C LEU A 646 11.97 -9.06 -23.98
N ASP A 647 12.90 -9.78 -24.61
CA ASP A 647 13.59 -9.32 -25.81
C ASP A 647 12.62 -9.06 -26.98
N ILE A 648 11.59 -9.91 -27.13
CA ILE A 648 10.52 -9.67 -28.12
C ILE A 648 9.78 -8.39 -27.75
N VAL A 649 9.34 -8.27 -26.49
CA VAL A 649 8.62 -7.08 -25.99
C VAL A 649 9.43 -5.80 -26.19
N THR A 650 10.70 -5.78 -25.80
CA THR A 650 11.62 -4.65 -25.93
C THR A 650 11.72 -4.16 -27.36
N ARG A 651 11.72 -5.05 -28.36
CA ARG A 651 11.76 -4.65 -29.78
C ARG A 651 10.56 -3.77 -30.17
N TYR A 652 9.38 -4.06 -29.64
CA TYR A 652 8.16 -3.30 -29.92
C TYR A 652 8.03 -2.08 -29.00
N VAL A 653 8.45 -2.18 -27.73
CA VAL A 653 8.55 -1.04 -26.81
C VAL A 653 9.37 0.07 -27.42
N LEU A 654 10.55 -0.24 -27.98
CA LEU A 654 11.45 0.74 -28.59
C LEU A 654 10.91 1.34 -29.91
N GLN A 655 9.83 0.79 -30.46
CA GLN A 655 9.15 1.34 -31.64
C GLN A 655 7.96 2.22 -31.27
N VAL A 656 7.58 2.32 -29.99
CA VAL A 656 6.49 3.22 -29.55
C VAL A 656 6.78 4.64 -30.02
N GLY A 657 5.81 5.23 -30.72
CA GLY A 657 5.94 6.51 -31.43
C GLY A 657 5.98 6.34 -32.95
N ASP A 658 6.45 5.17 -33.41
CA ASP A 658 6.64 4.81 -34.82
C ASP A 658 6.02 3.43 -35.17
N LEU A 659 5.18 2.83 -34.30
CA LEU A 659 4.56 1.53 -34.58
C LEU A 659 3.61 1.67 -35.78
N GLY A 660 3.99 1.03 -36.89
CA GLY A 660 3.23 1.02 -38.15
C GLY A 660 2.00 0.10 -38.12
N THR A 661 1.25 0.04 -39.22
CA THR A 661 0.07 -0.83 -39.32
C THR A 661 0.44 -2.33 -39.20
N GLY A 662 -0.46 -3.14 -38.62
CA GLY A 662 -0.26 -4.60 -38.50
C GLY A 662 0.68 -5.07 -37.38
N TRP A 663 1.30 -4.16 -36.62
CA TRP A 663 2.23 -4.52 -35.54
C TRP A 663 1.62 -5.42 -34.46
N HIS A 664 0.32 -5.26 -34.18
CA HIS A 664 -0.43 -6.03 -33.19
C HIS A 664 -0.36 -7.54 -33.48
N GLU A 665 -0.67 -7.94 -34.71
CA GLU A 665 -0.70 -9.33 -35.13
C GLU A 665 0.71 -9.92 -35.11
N ALA A 666 1.68 -9.18 -35.66
CA ALA A 666 3.09 -9.59 -35.68
C ALA A 666 3.68 -9.76 -34.27
N PHE A 667 3.34 -8.86 -33.34
CA PHE A 667 3.77 -8.98 -31.95
C PHE A 667 3.12 -10.18 -31.27
N LEU A 668 1.79 -10.34 -31.39
CA LEU A 668 1.06 -11.45 -30.77
C LEU A 668 1.56 -12.80 -31.26
N GLU A 669 1.83 -12.95 -32.56
CA GLU A 669 2.38 -14.17 -33.13
C GLU A 669 3.74 -14.54 -32.49
N GLN A 670 4.68 -13.58 -32.44
CA GLN A 670 6.01 -13.79 -31.88
C GLN A 670 5.96 -14.04 -30.37
N ALA A 671 5.22 -13.22 -29.63
CA ALA A 671 5.12 -13.29 -28.18
C ALA A 671 4.40 -14.57 -27.73
N ALA A 672 3.34 -15.00 -28.43
CA ALA A 672 2.66 -16.25 -28.13
C ALA A 672 3.55 -17.48 -28.39
N ALA A 673 4.45 -17.42 -29.36
CA ALA A 673 5.42 -18.49 -29.63
C ALA A 673 6.50 -18.63 -28.54
N ALA A 674 6.69 -17.62 -27.69
CA ALA A 674 7.72 -17.65 -26.65
C ALA A 674 7.47 -18.77 -25.62
N ALA A 675 8.52 -19.52 -25.29
CA ALA A 675 8.46 -20.64 -24.37
C ALA A 675 7.87 -20.26 -23.00
N PHE A 676 8.10 -19.03 -22.54
CA PHE A 676 7.56 -18.49 -21.29
C PHE A 676 6.03 -18.44 -21.28
N VAL A 677 5.41 -18.04 -22.39
CA VAL A 677 3.94 -17.89 -22.54
C VAL A 677 3.26 -19.25 -22.71
N GLN A 678 3.91 -20.19 -23.37
CA GLN A 678 3.36 -21.53 -23.63
C GLN A 678 2.99 -22.30 -22.33
N PRO A 679 1.91 -23.09 -22.32
CA PRO A 679 1.57 -23.97 -21.20
C PRO A 679 2.68 -24.99 -20.96
N ARG A 680 2.98 -25.34 -19.70
CA ARG A 680 3.89 -26.46 -19.42
C ARG A 680 3.30 -27.74 -20.01
N ARG A 681 4.05 -28.42 -20.87
CA ARG A 681 3.80 -29.85 -21.17
C ARG A 681 3.90 -30.59 -19.84
N ARG A 682 2.81 -31.22 -19.39
CA ARG A 682 2.83 -32.11 -18.22
C ARG A 682 3.72 -33.29 -18.57
N GLY A 683 4.92 -33.32 -17.99
CA GLY A 683 5.78 -34.50 -17.96
C GLY A 683 5.40 -35.39 -16.79
#